data_AF-W4RHR4-F1
#
_entry.id   AF-W4RHR4-F1
#
_cell.length_a   1.000
_cell.length_b   1.000
_cell.length_c   1.000
_cell.angle_alpha   90.00
_cell.angle_beta   90.00
_cell.angle_gamma   90.00
#
_symmetry.space_group_name_H-M   'P 1'
#
loop_
_entity.id
_entity.type
_entity.pdbx_description
1 polymer ?
#
loop_
_entity_poly.entity_id
_entity_poly.type
_entity_poly.pdbx_seq_one_letter_code
_entity_poly.pdbx_strand_id
1 'polypeptide(L)'
;MVKMFSRDKEDAAIYQRVSKGMWLKVRGSIQNDTFVRDLVMIGNDVNEIKPKGRIDSAPEGEKRVELHLHSPMSQMDAVTPVSALVAQAAKWGHKAVAITDHAVVQSYPEAFGAGKKNDIKILYGVEINLVDDGVPIAYNDAHRVLADDTYVVFDVETTGLSAVYDTIIELAAVKIRGGEIIDRFESFANPHHRLSATTINLTGITDDMVRNAPEVSEVLQKFHEWTGDSVLVAHNASFDMGFLNVGYKKIGFGKAPNPVIDTLELGRFLYPDLKNHRLNTLAKKFDIELTQHHRAIYDAEATGYLLLRMLKDAAEKGLEYHDQLNDNMGQGKAYQRARPYHATLLAQNEVGMKNIFKLVSIAHIDYFYRVPRIPRSVLNKHCEGILIGSGCDKGEVFEGMMQKGPEEVEEAAQFYDYLEVHPKAVYAHLLELELVRDQKALEDIINNIVKLGEKLELPVVATGNVHYLNENDKIYRKILVNSQGGANPLNRHELPDVHFRTTNEMLDAFKFLGEEKAKEIVVENTNKIADMIDVIKPIKDDLYTPKIEGADEEMRSMSYGMARSIYGDDLPGIVEARLEKELKSIIDNGFAVIYLISHKLVKKSLDDGYLVGSRGSVGSSFVATMTEITEVNPLPPHYVCPKCKKSEFFNDGSVGSGFDLPDKDCPDCGIRYKKDGHDIPFETFLGFKGDKVPDIDLNFSGEYQHVHITIQKYCSGRNMFTARERLALSQIRRPMGM
;
A
#
# COMPACT_ATOMS: atom_id res chain seq x y z
N MET A 1 -27.72 14.84 21.67
CA MET A 1 -26.93 15.91 22.34
C MET A 1 -27.39 16.04 23.80
N VAL A 2 -26.55 16.50 24.73
CA VAL A 2 -26.93 16.74 26.15
C VAL A 2 -26.79 18.23 26.47
N LYS A 3 -27.80 18.82 27.12
CA LYS A 3 -27.77 20.18 27.69
C LYS A 3 -27.98 20.10 29.20
N MET A 4 -27.21 20.87 29.96
CA MET A 4 -27.34 20.98 31.41
C MET A 4 -27.35 22.45 31.81
N PHE A 5 -28.18 22.80 32.80
CA PHE A 5 -28.31 24.15 33.33
C PHE A 5 -27.90 24.12 34.80
N SER A 6 -26.91 24.93 35.19
CA SER A 6 -26.43 24.99 36.57
C SER A 6 -27.49 25.59 37.48
N ARG A 7 -27.74 24.96 38.63
CA ARG A 7 -28.67 25.49 39.64
C ARG A 7 -28.00 26.49 40.58
N ASP A 8 -26.68 26.36 40.73
CA ASP A 8 -25.84 27.21 41.57
C ASP A 8 -24.43 27.35 40.97
N LYS A 9 -23.55 28.07 41.67
CA LYS A 9 -22.16 28.31 41.24
C LYS A 9 -21.28 27.06 41.34
N GLU A 10 -21.66 26.08 42.16
CA GLU A 10 -20.89 24.86 42.38
C GLU A 10 -21.10 23.89 41.21
N ASP A 11 -22.35 23.71 40.76
CA ASP A 11 -22.72 23.01 39.52
C ASP A 11 -21.99 23.61 38.32
N ALA A 12 -21.96 24.95 38.21
CA ALA A 12 -21.28 25.64 37.11
C ALA A 12 -19.77 25.32 37.06
N ALA A 13 -19.11 25.27 38.21
CA ALA A 13 -17.68 24.91 38.30
C ALA A 13 -17.43 23.44 37.92
N ILE A 14 -18.34 22.53 38.23
CA ILE A 14 -18.25 21.12 37.81
C ILE A 14 -18.39 21.01 36.29
N TYR A 15 -19.35 21.72 35.70
CA TYR A 15 -19.58 21.67 34.25
C TYR A 15 -18.41 22.23 33.45
N GLN A 16 -17.71 23.23 33.98
CA GLN A 16 -16.49 23.78 33.36
C GLN A 16 -15.31 22.77 33.34
N ARG A 17 -15.31 21.76 34.21
CA ARG A 17 -14.28 20.71 34.22
C ARG A 17 -14.54 19.62 33.17
N VAL A 18 -15.75 19.55 32.62
CA VAL A 18 -16.09 18.58 31.58
C VAL A 18 -15.28 18.87 30.33
N SER A 19 -14.48 17.90 29.89
CA SER A 19 -13.59 18.02 28.75
C SER A 19 -13.68 16.80 27.83
N LYS A 20 -13.17 16.95 26.59
CA LYS A 20 -13.17 15.86 25.61
C LYS A 20 -12.32 14.68 26.14
N GLY A 21 -12.87 13.47 26.04
CA GLY A 21 -12.21 12.24 26.50
C GLY A 21 -12.76 11.68 27.82
N MET A 22 -13.52 12.48 28.58
CA MET A 22 -14.22 11.99 29.77
C MET A 22 -15.41 11.11 29.41
N TRP A 23 -15.66 10.09 30.22
CA TRP A 23 -16.87 9.28 30.14
C TRP A 23 -17.85 9.72 31.23
N LEU A 24 -19.07 10.04 30.83
CA LEU A 24 -20.08 10.59 31.73
C LEU A 24 -21.33 9.71 31.73
N LYS A 25 -21.87 9.45 32.92
CA LYS A 25 -23.21 8.91 33.12
C LYS A 25 -24.15 10.08 33.42
N VAL A 26 -25.07 10.34 32.49
CA VAL A 26 -26.03 11.43 32.60
C VAL A 26 -27.45 10.86 32.79
N ARG A 27 -28.23 11.48 33.68
CA ARG A 27 -29.66 11.20 33.85
C ARG A 27 -30.45 12.47 33.56
N GLY A 28 -31.51 12.35 32.78
CA GLY A 28 -32.29 13.51 32.34
C GLY A 28 -33.55 13.12 31.56
N SER A 29 -34.32 14.13 31.18
CA SER A 29 -35.48 13.96 30.28
C SER A 29 -35.05 14.11 28.82
N ILE A 30 -35.73 13.44 27.91
CA ILE A 30 -35.55 13.63 26.47
C ILE A 30 -36.63 14.61 25.98
N GLN A 31 -36.20 15.68 25.31
CA GLN A 31 -37.08 16.72 24.80
C GLN A 31 -36.72 17.03 23.34
N ASN A 32 -37.70 17.45 22.54
CA ASN A 32 -37.45 18.00 21.22
C ASN A 32 -37.00 19.46 21.38
N ASP A 33 -35.77 19.74 20.96
CA ASP A 33 -35.23 21.10 20.96
C ASP A 33 -35.44 21.71 19.57
N THR A 34 -36.36 22.65 19.46
CA THR A 34 -36.75 23.26 18.18
C THR A 34 -35.67 24.15 17.57
N PHE A 35 -34.69 24.62 18.36
CA PHE A 35 -33.56 25.40 17.86
C PHE A 35 -32.50 24.49 17.24
N VAL A 36 -32.15 23.39 17.91
CA VAL A 36 -31.21 22.38 17.39
C VAL A 36 -31.87 21.49 16.33
N ARG A 37 -33.20 21.43 16.33
CA ARG A 37 -34.05 20.56 15.47
C ARG A 37 -33.76 19.08 15.66
N ASP A 38 -33.51 18.67 16.90
CA ASP A 38 -33.17 17.29 17.25
C ASP A 38 -33.65 16.95 18.67
N LEU A 39 -33.64 15.66 19.01
CA LEU A 39 -33.84 15.18 20.36
C LEU A 39 -32.61 15.50 21.21
N VAL A 40 -32.85 16.19 22.32
CA VAL A 40 -31.83 16.59 23.29
C VAL A 40 -32.18 16.04 24.66
N MET A 41 -31.17 15.54 25.36
CA MET A 41 -31.31 15.22 26.78
C MET A 41 -31.10 16.48 27.62
N ILE A 42 -32.10 16.85 28.42
CA ILE A 42 -31.97 17.85 29.48
C ILE A 42 -31.50 17.13 30.74
N GLY A 43 -30.20 17.22 31.02
CA GLY A 43 -29.55 16.51 32.12
C GLY A 43 -29.81 17.17 33.47
N ASN A 44 -30.21 16.35 34.44
CA ASN A 44 -30.41 16.74 35.85
C ASN A 44 -29.29 16.22 36.77
N ASP A 45 -28.62 15.14 36.35
CA ASP A 45 -27.49 14.55 37.06
C ASP A 45 -26.38 14.19 36.07
N VAL A 46 -25.13 14.41 36.48
CA VAL A 46 -23.93 14.00 35.72
C VAL A 46 -22.90 13.43 36.68
N ASN A 47 -22.36 12.26 36.35
CA ASN A 47 -21.26 11.64 37.08
C ASN A 47 -20.18 11.21 36.10
N GLU A 48 -18.93 11.53 36.40
CA GLU A 48 -17.80 10.93 35.70
C GLU A 48 -17.73 9.43 36.02
N ILE A 49 -17.55 8.62 34.99
CA ILE A 49 -17.38 7.18 35.12
C ILE A 49 -16.07 6.78 34.43
N LYS A 50 -15.46 5.69 34.91
CA LYS A 50 -14.35 5.07 34.18
C LYS A 50 -14.93 4.16 33.09
N PRO A 51 -14.47 4.26 31.84
CA PRO A 51 -14.91 3.33 30.81
C PRO A 51 -14.46 1.91 31.15
N LYS A 52 -15.39 0.95 31.05
CA LYS A 52 -15.03 -0.47 31.01
C LYS A 52 -14.55 -0.79 29.59
N GLY A 53 -13.27 -0.54 29.34
CA GLY A 53 -12.63 -0.97 28.09
C GLY A 53 -12.38 -2.47 28.08
N ARG A 54 -12.06 -3.03 26.90
CA ARG A 54 -11.62 -4.43 26.79
C ARG A 54 -10.30 -4.63 27.52
N ILE A 55 -10.19 -5.73 28.25
CA ILE A 55 -9.03 -6.08 29.06
C ILE A 55 -8.45 -7.36 28.48
N ASP A 56 -7.14 -7.36 28.24
CA ASP A 56 -6.41 -8.58 27.94
C ASP A 56 -6.05 -9.26 29.28
N SER A 57 -6.74 -10.36 29.59
CA SER A 57 -6.63 -11.10 30.84
C SER A 57 -5.67 -12.29 30.80
N ALA A 58 -4.98 -12.54 29.68
CA ALA A 58 -3.96 -13.58 29.62
C ALA A 58 -2.84 -13.31 30.63
N PRO A 59 -2.13 -14.32 31.15
CA PRO A 59 -1.01 -14.10 32.07
C PRO A 59 0.09 -13.21 31.48
N GLU A 60 0.83 -12.53 32.34
CA GLU A 60 2.05 -11.82 31.92
C GLU A 60 3.07 -12.83 31.37
N GLY A 61 3.72 -12.49 30.25
CA GLY A 61 4.58 -13.42 29.51
C GLY A 61 3.84 -14.37 28.54
N GLU A 62 2.51 -14.48 28.64
CA GLU A 62 1.68 -15.27 27.71
C GLU A 62 0.78 -14.38 26.83
N LYS A 63 1.21 -13.15 26.56
CA LYS A 63 0.50 -12.20 25.71
C LYS A 63 0.83 -12.44 24.24
N ARG A 64 -0.15 -12.30 23.35
CA ARG A 64 0.08 -12.38 21.89
C ARG A 64 0.88 -11.18 21.36
N VAL A 65 1.36 -11.32 20.13
CA VAL A 65 1.81 -10.20 19.29
C VAL A 65 0.92 -10.10 18.06
N GLU A 66 0.44 -8.90 17.73
CA GLU A 66 -0.27 -8.67 16.46
C GLU A 66 0.74 -8.48 15.33
N LEU A 67 0.60 -9.28 14.26
CA LEU A 67 1.51 -9.30 13.11
C LEU A 67 0.89 -8.75 11.82
N HIS A 68 -0.43 -8.50 11.81
CA HIS A 68 -1.15 -8.01 10.63
C HIS A 68 -2.15 -6.91 11.02
N LEU A 69 -1.77 -5.66 10.77
CA LEU A 69 -2.50 -4.47 11.23
C LEU A 69 -2.38 -3.29 10.27
N HIS A 70 -3.53 -2.71 9.98
CA HIS A 70 -3.72 -1.56 9.11
C HIS A 70 -4.03 -0.31 9.92
N SER A 71 -3.45 0.80 9.50
CA SER A 71 -3.67 2.13 10.03
C SER A 71 -4.38 3.00 8.97
N PRO A 72 -4.75 4.27 9.27
CA PRO A 72 -5.41 5.14 8.30
C PRO A 72 -4.58 5.43 7.03
N MET A 73 -3.33 4.99 7.00
CA MET A 73 -2.45 5.00 5.84
C MET A 73 -2.85 3.95 4.79
N SER A 74 -3.50 2.85 5.20
CA SER A 74 -4.23 1.96 4.30
C SER A 74 -5.45 2.72 3.74
N GLN A 75 -5.27 3.23 2.52
CA GLN A 75 -6.11 4.27 1.94
C GLN A 75 -7.59 3.89 1.91
N MET A 76 -8.42 4.72 2.54
CA MET A 76 -9.89 4.57 2.60
C MET A 76 -10.38 3.27 3.23
N ASP A 77 -9.54 2.58 4.03
CA ASP A 77 -9.89 1.24 4.53
C ASP A 77 -9.80 1.09 6.06
N ALA A 78 -8.73 1.60 6.70
CA ALA A 78 -8.59 1.54 8.15
C ALA A 78 -8.77 2.93 8.81
N VAL A 79 -9.21 2.96 10.07
CA VAL A 79 -9.76 4.18 10.69
C VAL A 79 -9.11 4.62 11.99
N THR A 80 -8.41 3.74 12.70
CA THR A 80 -7.86 4.08 14.01
C THR A 80 -6.41 4.53 13.91
N PRO A 81 -6.06 5.71 14.49
CA PRO A 81 -4.75 6.09 14.97
C PRO A 81 -3.67 5.02 15.06
N VAL A 82 -2.57 5.00 14.30
CA VAL A 82 -1.51 4.01 14.60
C VAL A 82 -0.97 4.22 16.01
N SER A 83 -0.85 5.48 16.45
CA SER A 83 -0.50 5.83 17.84
C SER A 83 -1.48 5.27 18.88
N ALA A 84 -2.77 5.18 18.56
CA ALA A 84 -3.78 4.63 19.46
C ALA A 84 -3.74 3.09 19.49
N LEU A 85 -3.50 2.44 18.35
CA LEU A 85 -3.31 0.98 18.28
C LEU A 85 -2.05 0.55 19.07
N VAL A 86 -0.93 1.26 18.87
CA VAL A 86 0.33 1.02 19.61
C VAL A 86 0.14 1.23 21.11
N ALA A 87 -0.53 2.31 21.53
CA ALA A 87 -0.83 2.56 22.93
C ALA A 87 -1.73 1.48 23.54
N GLN A 88 -2.68 0.93 22.75
CA GLN A 88 -3.52 -0.16 23.21
C GLN A 88 -2.75 -1.48 23.39
N ALA A 89 -1.87 -1.83 22.44
CA ALA A 89 -1.01 -3.01 22.55
C ALA A 89 -0.14 -2.94 23.81
N ALA A 90 0.49 -1.79 24.07
CA ALA A 90 1.27 -1.55 25.29
C ALA A 90 0.40 -1.69 26.55
N LYS A 91 -0.82 -1.12 26.56
CA LYS A 91 -1.76 -1.25 27.68
C LYS A 91 -2.20 -2.69 27.94
N TRP A 92 -2.25 -3.54 26.91
CA TRP A 92 -2.55 -4.97 27.05
C TRP A 92 -1.33 -5.82 27.40
N GLY A 93 -0.14 -5.23 27.49
CA GLY A 93 1.10 -5.92 27.81
C GLY A 93 1.68 -6.73 26.65
N HIS A 94 1.28 -6.44 25.41
CA HIS A 94 1.88 -7.06 24.23
C HIS A 94 3.33 -6.55 24.11
N LYS A 95 4.31 -7.44 23.90
CA LYS A 95 5.73 -7.04 23.83
C LYS A 95 6.08 -6.28 22.55
N ALA A 96 5.29 -6.47 21.50
CA ALA A 96 5.48 -5.86 20.18
C ALA A 96 4.14 -5.71 19.44
N VAL A 97 4.15 -4.91 18.39
CA VAL A 97 3.02 -4.77 17.45
C VAL A 97 3.55 -4.47 16.04
N ALA A 98 3.04 -5.18 15.03
CA ALA A 98 3.37 -4.93 13.64
C ALA A 98 2.49 -3.87 13.01
N ILE A 99 3.04 -3.15 12.02
CA ILE A 99 2.32 -2.20 11.19
C ILE A 99 2.50 -2.62 9.72
N THR A 100 1.43 -3.00 9.05
CA THR A 100 1.44 -3.66 7.73
C THR A 100 0.43 -3.03 6.78
N ASP A 101 0.51 -1.70 6.61
CA ASP A 101 -0.41 -0.97 5.73
C ASP A 101 -0.38 -1.48 4.28
N HIS A 102 -1.50 -1.32 3.55
CA HIS A 102 -1.61 -1.75 2.15
C HIS A 102 -0.66 -0.97 1.24
N ALA A 103 0.34 -1.67 0.70
CA ALA A 103 1.34 -1.21 -0.25
C ALA A 103 2.21 -0.02 0.20
N VAL A 104 2.00 0.55 1.39
CA VAL A 104 2.66 1.77 1.85
C VAL A 104 3.23 1.62 3.27
N VAL A 105 4.23 2.45 3.58
CA VAL A 105 4.93 2.47 4.89
C VAL A 105 4.84 3.85 5.57
N GLN A 106 3.86 4.64 5.16
CA GLN A 106 3.70 6.04 5.53
C GLN A 106 3.37 6.25 7.03
N SER A 107 2.96 5.21 7.74
CA SER A 107 2.66 5.22 9.19
C SER A 107 3.91 5.06 10.06
N TYR A 108 5.05 4.67 9.47
CA TYR A 108 6.30 4.41 10.21
C TYR A 108 6.75 5.58 11.10
N PRO A 109 6.69 6.86 10.66
CA PRO A 109 7.07 7.99 11.52
C PRO A 109 6.23 8.10 12.79
N GLU A 110 4.90 7.99 12.66
CA GLU A 110 3.98 8.06 13.81
C GLU A 110 4.12 6.83 14.70
N ALA A 111 4.25 5.64 14.10
CA ALA A 111 4.47 4.40 14.83
C ALA A 111 5.78 4.42 15.62
N PHE A 112 6.87 4.95 15.05
CA PHE A 112 8.15 5.09 15.76
C PHE A 112 8.03 6.01 16.98
N GLY A 113 7.39 7.17 16.82
CA GLY A 113 7.13 8.08 17.93
C GLY A 113 6.24 7.46 19.02
N ALA A 114 5.20 6.71 18.62
CA ALA A 114 4.31 6.03 19.53
C ALA A 114 4.98 4.85 20.26
N GLY A 115 5.82 4.07 19.56
CA GLY A 115 6.60 2.98 20.15
C GLY A 115 7.54 3.48 21.23
N LYS A 116 8.31 4.53 20.93
CA LYS A 116 9.20 5.19 21.91
C LYS A 116 8.43 5.75 23.12
N LYS A 117 7.26 6.36 22.89
CA LYS A 117 6.44 6.95 23.95
C LYS A 117 5.87 5.90 24.91
N ASN A 118 5.50 4.73 24.39
CA ASN A 118 4.83 3.68 25.17
C ASN A 118 5.76 2.51 25.54
N ASP A 119 7.06 2.60 25.22
CA ASP A 119 8.06 1.57 25.46
C ASP A 119 7.67 0.19 24.90
N ILE A 120 7.22 0.17 23.65
CA ILE A 120 6.82 -1.05 22.94
C ILE A 120 7.56 -1.16 21.60
N LYS A 121 8.01 -2.37 21.27
CA LYS A 121 8.69 -2.68 20.02
C LYS A 121 7.72 -2.61 18.85
N ILE A 122 8.10 -1.87 17.81
CA ILE A 122 7.35 -1.80 16.56
C ILE A 122 7.98 -2.76 15.55
N LEU A 123 7.16 -3.61 14.92
CA LEU A 123 7.58 -4.47 13.82
C LEU A 123 7.17 -3.78 12.51
N TYR A 124 8.14 -3.23 11.81
CA TYR A 124 7.89 -2.44 10.59
C TYR A 124 7.65 -3.36 9.40
N GLY A 125 6.43 -3.32 8.86
CA GLY A 125 6.03 -4.16 7.74
C GLY A 125 5.20 -3.44 6.69
N VAL A 126 4.69 -4.21 5.74
CA VAL A 126 3.81 -3.76 4.66
C VAL A 126 3.03 -4.96 4.13
N GLU A 127 1.74 -4.80 3.85
CA GLU A 127 1.01 -5.81 3.07
C GLU A 127 1.12 -5.45 1.58
N ILE A 128 1.70 -6.34 0.79
CA ILE A 128 2.01 -6.10 -0.62
C ILE A 128 1.05 -6.82 -1.56
N ASN A 129 0.91 -6.30 -2.78
CA ASN A 129 0.30 -7.03 -3.88
C ASN A 129 1.39 -7.78 -4.65
N LEU A 130 1.62 -9.04 -4.29
CA LEU A 130 2.54 -9.94 -4.97
C LEU A 130 1.92 -10.43 -6.29
N VAL A 131 2.70 -10.48 -7.36
CA VAL A 131 2.33 -11.11 -8.62
C VAL A 131 3.43 -12.03 -9.08
N ASP A 132 3.09 -13.12 -9.75
CA ASP A 132 4.08 -13.90 -10.47
C ASP A 132 4.58 -13.12 -11.69
N ASP A 133 5.85 -13.31 -12.04
CA ASP A 133 6.52 -12.54 -13.11
C ASP A 133 5.80 -12.72 -14.46
N GLY A 134 5.16 -13.86 -14.67
CA GLY A 134 4.18 -14.13 -15.72
C GLY A 134 3.33 -15.35 -15.35
N VAL A 135 2.18 -15.50 -16.01
CA VAL A 135 1.36 -16.71 -15.93
C VAL A 135 1.73 -17.59 -17.12
N PRO A 136 1.98 -18.90 -16.93
CA PRO A 136 2.27 -19.81 -18.04
C PRO A 136 1.11 -19.81 -19.04
N ILE A 137 1.45 -19.77 -20.33
CA ILE A 137 0.50 -19.97 -21.42
C ILE A 137 0.29 -21.46 -21.65
N ALA A 138 1.35 -22.25 -21.47
CA ALA A 138 1.35 -23.68 -21.62
C ALA A 138 1.81 -24.38 -20.33
N TYR A 139 1.31 -25.60 -20.10
CA TYR A 139 1.73 -26.47 -19.01
C TYR A 139 2.13 -27.84 -19.57
N ASN A 140 2.91 -28.62 -18.81
CA ASN A 140 3.45 -29.91 -19.26
C ASN A 140 4.16 -29.78 -20.61
N ASP A 141 5.17 -28.90 -20.66
CA ASP A 141 5.86 -28.55 -21.90
C ASP A 141 6.30 -29.79 -22.70
N ALA A 142 5.95 -29.79 -23.98
CA ALA A 142 6.33 -30.83 -24.92
C ALA A 142 6.80 -30.20 -26.23
N HIS A 143 7.85 -30.76 -26.82
CA HIS A 143 8.36 -30.31 -28.10
C HIS A 143 7.49 -30.84 -29.25
N ARG A 144 6.32 -30.24 -29.44
CA ARG A 144 5.30 -30.63 -30.43
C ARG A 144 4.96 -29.45 -31.35
N VAL A 145 4.84 -29.72 -32.65
CA VAL A 145 4.51 -28.72 -33.67
C VAL A 145 3.04 -28.34 -33.55
N LEU A 146 2.76 -27.06 -33.28
CA LEU A 146 1.40 -26.57 -33.04
C LEU A 146 0.49 -26.71 -34.27
N ALA A 147 1.02 -26.61 -35.48
CA ALA A 147 0.21 -26.63 -36.70
C ALA A 147 -0.44 -28.01 -36.98
N ASP A 148 0.22 -29.11 -36.61
CA ASP A 148 -0.14 -30.47 -37.03
C ASP A 148 -0.73 -31.32 -35.90
N ASP A 149 -0.81 -30.77 -34.69
CA ASP A 149 -1.23 -31.52 -33.51
C ASP A 149 -2.75 -31.76 -33.44
N THR A 150 -3.13 -32.67 -32.54
CA THR A 150 -4.53 -32.91 -32.18
C THR A 150 -4.82 -32.23 -30.86
N TYR A 151 -5.84 -31.37 -30.86
CA TYR A 151 -6.26 -30.60 -29.70
C TYR A 151 -7.58 -31.13 -29.17
N VAL A 152 -7.64 -31.36 -27.86
CA VAL A 152 -8.88 -31.61 -27.14
C VAL A 152 -9.20 -30.37 -26.34
N VAL A 153 -10.17 -29.61 -26.82
CA VAL A 153 -10.63 -28.39 -26.18
C VAL A 153 -11.81 -28.76 -25.29
N PHE A 154 -11.69 -28.53 -23.99
CA PHE A 154 -12.68 -28.99 -23.02
C PHE A 154 -13.06 -27.90 -22.03
N ASP A 155 -14.22 -28.09 -21.43
CA ASP A 155 -14.81 -27.22 -20.43
C ASP A 155 -15.53 -28.08 -19.39
N VAL A 156 -15.44 -27.69 -18.12
CA VAL A 156 -16.18 -28.35 -17.03
C VAL A 156 -17.14 -27.40 -16.36
N GLU A 157 -18.37 -27.87 -16.16
CA GLU A 157 -19.30 -27.26 -15.23
C GLU A 157 -19.25 -28.00 -13.91
N THR A 158 -19.28 -27.26 -12.80
CA THR A 158 -19.01 -27.80 -11.46
C THR A 158 -20.06 -27.33 -10.45
N THR A 159 -20.14 -28.02 -9.31
CA THR A 159 -21.05 -27.61 -8.22
C THR A 159 -20.61 -26.31 -7.52
N GLY A 160 -19.36 -25.92 -7.69
CA GLY A 160 -18.74 -24.73 -7.11
C GLY A 160 -17.29 -24.56 -7.59
N LEU A 161 -16.52 -23.67 -6.95
CA LEU A 161 -15.20 -23.26 -7.45
C LEU A 161 -14.03 -24.10 -6.93
N SER A 162 -14.26 -25.03 -6.00
CA SER A 162 -13.20 -25.80 -5.35
C SER A 162 -13.05 -27.19 -5.93
N ALA A 163 -11.92 -27.50 -6.58
CA ALA A 163 -11.65 -28.87 -7.03
C ALA A 163 -11.61 -29.90 -5.88
N VAL A 164 -11.43 -29.43 -4.64
CA VAL A 164 -11.36 -30.26 -3.43
C VAL A 164 -12.76 -30.58 -2.89
N TYR A 165 -13.61 -29.56 -2.76
CA TYR A 165 -14.92 -29.67 -2.10
C TYR A 165 -16.09 -29.85 -3.07
N ASP A 166 -15.93 -29.40 -4.30
CA ASP A 166 -16.92 -29.47 -5.36
C ASP A 166 -16.63 -30.61 -6.34
N THR A 167 -17.61 -30.90 -7.18
CA THR A 167 -17.50 -31.96 -8.19
C THR A 167 -17.95 -31.47 -9.56
N ILE A 168 -17.46 -32.15 -10.60
CA ILE A 168 -17.88 -31.95 -11.99
C ILE A 168 -19.33 -32.43 -12.14
N ILE A 169 -20.14 -31.66 -12.88
CA ILE A 169 -21.54 -31.97 -13.21
C ILE A 169 -21.78 -32.06 -14.72
N GLU A 170 -20.94 -31.41 -15.54
CA GLU A 170 -20.87 -31.61 -17.00
C GLU A 170 -19.40 -31.55 -17.41
N LEU A 171 -18.99 -32.46 -18.30
CA LEU A 171 -17.70 -32.42 -18.97
C LEU A 171 -17.96 -32.50 -20.47
N ALA A 172 -17.60 -31.45 -21.18
CA ALA A 172 -17.76 -31.38 -22.63
C ALA A 172 -16.44 -31.04 -23.30
N ALA A 173 -16.23 -31.59 -24.50
CA ALA A 173 -15.03 -31.33 -25.26
C ALA A 173 -15.23 -31.55 -26.76
N VAL A 174 -14.40 -30.86 -27.54
CA VAL A 174 -14.26 -31.08 -28.99
C VAL A 174 -12.83 -31.46 -29.32
N LYS A 175 -12.68 -32.44 -30.22
CA LYS A 175 -11.38 -32.86 -30.73
C LYS A 175 -11.14 -32.25 -32.09
N ILE A 176 -10.05 -31.51 -32.23
CA ILE A 176 -9.71 -30.75 -33.42
C ILE A 176 -8.40 -31.27 -34.00
N ARG A 177 -8.37 -31.48 -35.32
CA ARG A 177 -7.16 -31.79 -36.08
C ARG A 177 -7.23 -31.16 -37.45
N GLY A 178 -6.15 -30.53 -37.89
CA GLY A 178 -6.10 -29.87 -39.21
C GLY A 178 -7.09 -28.71 -39.36
N GLY A 179 -7.52 -28.10 -38.25
CA GLY A 179 -8.49 -26.99 -38.26
C GLY A 179 -9.96 -27.40 -38.29
N GLU A 180 -10.26 -28.71 -38.29
CA GLU A 180 -11.62 -29.23 -38.28
C GLU A 180 -11.91 -30.01 -36.99
N ILE A 181 -13.16 -29.92 -36.51
CA ILE A 181 -13.61 -30.74 -35.38
C ILE A 181 -13.88 -32.15 -35.89
N ILE A 182 -13.08 -33.12 -35.46
CA ILE A 182 -13.15 -34.52 -35.89
C ILE A 182 -13.99 -35.40 -34.95
N ASP A 183 -14.20 -34.97 -33.70
CA ASP A 183 -14.97 -35.74 -32.72
C ASP A 183 -15.49 -34.85 -31.57
N ARG A 184 -16.50 -35.30 -30.82
CA ARG A 184 -17.11 -34.60 -29.68
C ARG A 184 -17.33 -35.54 -28.50
N PHE A 185 -17.11 -35.01 -27.30
CA PHE A 185 -17.40 -35.68 -26.04
C PHE A 185 -18.33 -34.79 -25.22
N GLU A 186 -19.40 -35.35 -24.68
CA GLU A 186 -20.31 -34.65 -23.79
C GLU A 186 -20.91 -35.65 -22.80
N SER A 187 -20.79 -35.36 -21.51
CA SER A 187 -21.44 -36.16 -20.48
C SER A 187 -21.76 -35.32 -19.26
N PHE A 188 -22.99 -35.45 -18.77
CA PHE A 188 -23.32 -35.07 -17.40
C PHE A 188 -22.67 -36.06 -16.41
N ALA A 189 -22.49 -35.62 -15.18
CA ALA A 189 -22.08 -36.45 -14.07
C ALA A 189 -22.97 -36.22 -12.85
N ASN A 190 -23.27 -37.27 -12.11
CA ASN A 190 -24.13 -37.19 -10.93
C ASN A 190 -23.34 -36.65 -9.73
N PRO A 191 -23.71 -35.48 -9.16
CA PRO A 191 -23.03 -34.93 -7.99
C PRO A 191 -23.43 -35.60 -6.67
N HIS A 192 -24.42 -36.50 -6.67
CA HIS A 192 -25.00 -37.16 -5.48
C HIS A 192 -25.67 -36.23 -4.45
N HIS A 193 -25.87 -34.97 -4.80
CA HIS A 193 -26.59 -34.00 -3.99
C HIS A 193 -27.35 -33.02 -4.88
N ARG A 194 -28.25 -32.24 -4.28
CA ARG A 194 -28.99 -31.21 -5.04
C ARG A 194 -28.08 -30.04 -5.38
N LEU A 195 -28.23 -29.52 -6.59
CA LEU A 195 -27.55 -28.32 -7.04
C LEU A 195 -28.07 -27.08 -6.30
N SER A 196 -27.18 -26.13 -6.01
CA SER A 196 -27.58 -24.85 -5.46
C SER A 196 -28.34 -24.03 -6.51
N ALA A 197 -29.18 -23.09 -6.07
CA ALA A 197 -29.85 -22.17 -6.98
C ALA A 197 -28.83 -21.33 -7.78
N THR A 198 -27.70 -20.97 -7.16
CA THR A 198 -26.60 -20.26 -7.80
C THR A 198 -25.99 -21.07 -8.94
N THR A 199 -25.68 -22.34 -8.71
CA THR A 199 -25.15 -23.26 -9.72
C THR A 199 -26.12 -23.40 -10.90
N ILE A 200 -27.41 -23.69 -10.60
CA ILE A 200 -28.44 -23.84 -11.65
C ILE A 200 -28.57 -22.57 -12.49
N ASN A 201 -28.54 -21.40 -11.87
CA ASN A 201 -28.65 -20.12 -12.59
C ASN A 201 -27.39 -19.79 -13.40
N LEU A 202 -26.22 -20.25 -12.97
CA LEU A 202 -24.94 -19.99 -13.63
C LEU A 202 -24.72 -20.89 -14.84
N THR A 203 -25.00 -22.18 -14.67
CA THR A 203 -24.69 -23.24 -15.66
C THR A 203 -25.90 -23.65 -16.48
N GLY A 204 -27.12 -23.33 -16.03
CA GLY A 204 -28.36 -23.82 -16.65
C GLY A 204 -28.65 -25.31 -16.42
N ILE A 205 -27.76 -26.04 -15.73
CA ILE A 205 -27.92 -27.47 -15.43
C ILE A 205 -28.89 -27.63 -14.25
N THR A 206 -29.90 -28.49 -14.41
CA THR A 206 -30.91 -28.75 -13.38
C THR A 206 -30.68 -30.08 -12.67
N ASP A 207 -31.23 -30.22 -11.46
CA ASP A 207 -31.18 -31.49 -10.70
C ASP A 207 -31.66 -32.69 -11.54
N ASP A 208 -32.67 -32.50 -12.39
CA ASP A 208 -33.22 -33.58 -13.21
C ASP A 208 -32.29 -34.02 -14.34
N MET A 209 -31.37 -33.16 -14.80
CA MET A 209 -30.35 -33.50 -15.79
C MET A 209 -29.25 -34.38 -15.21
N VAL A 210 -28.87 -34.16 -13.94
CA VAL A 210 -27.74 -34.83 -13.31
C VAL A 210 -28.13 -36.03 -12.44
N ARG A 211 -29.40 -36.11 -11.98
CA ARG A 211 -29.88 -37.16 -11.06
C ARG A 211 -29.63 -38.60 -11.55
N ASN A 212 -29.75 -38.82 -12.86
CA ASN A 212 -29.57 -40.13 -13.49
C ASN A 212 -28.33 -40.17 -14.39
N ALA A 213 -27.47 -39.16 -14.30
CA ALA A 213 -26.22 -39.13 -15.05
C ALA A 213 -25.23 -40.19 -14.54
N PRO A 214 -24.24 -40.59 -15.35
CA PRO A 214 -23.17 -41.49 -14.91
C PRO A 214 -22.39 -40.96 -13.70
N GLU A 215 -21.67 -41.86 -13.05
CA GLU A 215 -20.73 -41.49 -11.99
C GLU A 215 -19.60 -40.62 -12.55
N VAL A 216 -19.16 -39.61 -11.79
CA VAL A 216 -18.04 -38.73 -12.17
C VAL A 216 -16.80 -39.55 -12.55
N SER A 217 -16.53 -40.63 -11.81
CA SER A 217 -15.41 -41.53 -12.11
C SER A 217 -15.53 -42.22 -13.48
N GLU A 218 -16.74 -42.61 -13.88
CA GLU A 218 -16.99 -43.23 -15.19
C GLU A 218 -16.80 -42.21 -16.32
N VAL A 219 -17.31 -40.99 -16.13
CA VAL A 219 -17.15 -39.88 -17.10
C VAL A 219 -15.66 -39.56 -17.30
N LEU A 220 -14.91 -39.41 -16.21
CA LEU A 220 -13.47 -39.13 -16.25
C LEU A 220 -12.66 -40.25 -16.89
N GLN A 221 -13.02 -41.52 -16.64
CA GLN A 221 -12.36 -42.65 -17.28
C GLN A 221 -12.58 -42.66 -18.79
N LYS A 222 -13.83 -42.50 -19.24
CA LYS A 222 -14.15 -42.39 -20.67
C LYS A 222 -13.46 -41.21 -21.32
N PHE A 223 -13.40 -40.07 -20.64
CA PHE A 223 -12.70 -38.89 -21.13
C PHE A 223 -11.19 -39.11 -21.23
N HIS A 224 -10.56 -39.74 -20.23
CA HIS A 224 -9.14 -40.10 -20.28
C HIS A 224 -8.81 -41.01 -21.47
N GLU A 225 -9.61 -42.07 -21.67
CA GLU A 225 -9.45 -42.98 -22.81
C GLU A 225 -9.69 -42.27 -24.15
N TRP A 226 -10.66 -41.36 -24.21
CA TRP A 226 -10.99 -40.60 -25.42
C TRP A 226 -9.96 -39.53 -25.76
N THR A 227 -9.34 -38.88 -24.77
CA THR A 227 -8.32 -37.82 -24.98
C THR A 227 -6.97 -38.38 -25.43
N GLY A 228 -6.55 -39.53 -24.88
CA GLY A 228 -5.25 -40.13 -25.20
C GLY A 228 -4.09 -39.19 -24.86
N ASP A 229 -3.15 -39.02 -25.80
CA ASP A 229 -1.97 -38.15 -25.68
C ASP A 229 -2.14 -36.77 -26.36
N SER A 230 -3.38 -36.39 -26.69
CA SER A 230 -3.70 -35.11 -27.34
C SER A 230 -3.35 -33.92 -26.45
N VAL A 231 -3.13 -32.76 -27.05
CA VAL A 231 -2.93 -31.49 -26.33
C VAL A 231 -4.27 -31.06 -25.74
N LEU A 232 -4.35 -30.86 -24.43
CA LEU A 232 -5.55 -30.38 -23.75
C LEU A 232 -5.60 -28.86 -23.82
N VAL A 233 -6.80 -28.30 -24.02
CA VAL A 233 -6.98 -26.85 -24.14
C VAL A 233 -8.22 -26.42 -23.38
N ALA A 234 -8.09 -25.35 -22.62
CA ALA A 234 -9.21 -24.73 -21.92
C ALA A 234 -9.05 -23.19 -21.90
N HIS A 235 -10.11 -22.48 -21.52
CA HIS A 235 -10.09 -21.02 -21.40
C HIS A 235 -10.09 -20.64 -19.92
N ASN A 236 -8.90 -20.35 -19.36
CA ASN A 236 -8.57 -20.41 -17.92
C ASN A 236 -8.25 -21.83 -17.45
N ALA A 237 -7.35 -22.51 -18.16
CA ALA A 237 -7.05 -23.93 -18.00
C ALA A 237 -6.67 -24.36 -16.58
N SER A 238 -6.13 -23.46 -15.76
CA SER A 238 -5.85 -23.73 -14.35
C SER A 238 -7.08 -24.23 -13.57
N PHE A 239 -8.28 -23.73 -13.89
CA PHE A 239 -9.53 -24.14 -13.25
C PHE A 239 -9.95 -25.54 -13.70
N ASP A 240 -10.14 -25.74 -15.02
CA ASP A 240 -10.61 -27.00 -15.59
C ASP A 240 -9.65 -28.16 -15.32
N MET A 241 -8.34 -27.91 -15.48
CA MET A 241 -7.31 -28.89 -15.16
C MET A 241 -7.25 -29.22 -13.67
N GLY A 242 -7.60 -28.27 -12.79
CA GLY A 242 -7.67 -28.50 -11.35
C GLY A 242 -8.69 -29.58 -11.00
N PHE A 243 -9.92 -29.45 -11.53
CA PHE A 243 -10.96 -30.47 -11.38
C PHE A 243 -10.59 -31.80 -12.04
N LEU A 244 -10.03 -31.74 -13.26
CA LEU A 244 -9.59 -32.94 -13.99
C LEU A 244 -8.53 -33.73 -13.21
N ASN A 245 -7.47 -33.06 -12.74
CA ASN A 245 -6.36 -33.67 -12.01
C ASN A 245 -6.79 -34.25 -10.66
N VAL A 246 -7.65 -33.54 -9.90
CA VAL A 246 -8.20 -34.07 -8.65
C VAL A 246 -9.07 -35.30 -8.94
N GLY A 247 -9.89 -35.25 -9.98
CA GLY A 247 -10.70 -36.38 -10.44
C GLY A 247 -9.85 -37.59 -10.84
N TYR A 248 -8.84 -37.40 -11.69
CA TYR A 248 -7.90 -38.42 -12.14
C TYR A 248 -7.13 -39.06 -10.98
N LYS A 249 -6.71 -38.27 -10.01
CA LYS A 249 -6.08 -38.78 -8.79
C LYS A 249 -7.02 -39.67 -7.98
N LYS A 250 -8.30 -39.31 -7.85
CA LYS A 250 -9.32 -40.13 -7.14
C LYS A 250 -9.57 -41.48 -7.82
N ILE A 251 -9.47 -41.56 -9.14
CA ILE A 251 -9.65 -42.81 -9.91
C ILE A 251 -8.34 -43.56 -10.19
N GLY A 252 -7.20 -43.08 -9.69
CA GLY A 252 -5.92 -43.79 -9.73
C GLY A 252 -5.02 -43.48 -10.94
N PHE A 253 -5.34 -42.48 -11.77
CA PHE A 253 -4.51 -42.08 -12.93
C PHE A 253 -3.42 -41.05 -12.60
N GLY A 254 -3.45 -40.43 -11.41
CA GLY A 254 -2.50 -39.37 -11.06
C GLY A 254 -2.87 -38.03 -11.73
N LYS A 255 -1.87 -37.21 -12.09
CA LYS A 255 -2.06 -35.98 -12.86
C LYS A 255 -2.07 -36.29 -14.37
N ALA A 256 -2.84 -35.52 -15.14
CA ALA A 256 -2.82 -35.63 -16.59
C ALA A 256 -1.42 -35.30 -17.13
N PRO A 257 -0.75 -36.21 -17.86
CA PRO A 257 0.58 -35.98 -18.43
C PRO A 257 0.52 -35.17 -19.73
N ASN A 258 -0.67 -34.90 -20.25
CA ASN A 258 -0.90 -34.22 -21.52
C ASN A 258 -0.31 -32.81 -21.52
N PRO A 259 0.27 -32.35 -22.65
CA PRO A 259 0.56 -30.93 -22.86
C PRO A 259 -0.74 -30.12 -22.78
N VAL A 260 -0.69 -28.93 -22.19
CA VAL A 260 -1.88 -28.08 -21.96
C VAL A 260 -1.64 -26.67 -22.47
N ILE A 261 -2.64 -26.09 -23.13
CA ILE A 261 -2.66 -24.67 -23.53
C ILE A 261 -3.81 -23.92 -22.84
N ASP A 262 -3.51 -22.79 -22.21
CA ASP A 262 -4.50 -21.84 -21.73
C ASP A 262 -4.76 -20.72 -22.75
N THR A 263 -5.95 -20.76 -23.38
CA THR A 263 -6.33 -19.75 -24.37
C THR A 263 -6.58 -18.36 -23.77
N LEU A 264 -6.85 -18.26 -22.47
CA LEU A 264 -6.97 -16.97 -21.79
C LEU A 264 -5.61 -16.26 -21.74
N GLU A 265 -4.57 -16.97 -21.33
CA GLU A 265 -3.21 -16.43 -21.26
C GLU A 265 -2.60 -16.23 -22.65
N LEU A 266 -2.84 -17.15 -23.59
CA LEU A 266 -2.46 -16.97 -24.98
C LEU A 266 -3.12 -15.73 -25.60
N GLY A 267 -4.42 -15.52 -25.34
CA GLY A 267 -5.13 -14.33 -25.80
C GLY A 267 -4.62 -13.03 -25.17
N ARG A 268 -4.26 -13.06 -23.88
CA ARG A 268 -3.62 -11.93 -23.21
C ARG A 268 -2.28 -11.60 -23.84
N PHE A 269 -1.49 -12.62 -24.18
CA PHE A 269 -0.20 -12.48 -24.85
C PHE A 269 -0.33 -11.89 -26.26
N LEU A 270 -1.18 -12.47 -27.10
CA LEU A 270 -1.33 -12.07 -28.50
C LEU A 270 -2.04 -10.72 -28.65
N TYR A 271 -2.97 -10.39 -27.74
CA TYR A 271 -3.85 -9.22 -27.87
C TYR A 271 -3.84 -8.32 -26.61
N PRO A 272 -2.68 -7.75 -26.22
CA PRO A 272 -2.53 -7.01 -24.95
C PRO A 272 -3.45 -5.80 -24.79
N ASP A 273 -3.84 -5.16 -25.90
CA ASP A 273 -4.57 -3.89 -25.88
C ASP A 273 -6.10 -4.05 -25.70
N LEU A 274 -6.59 -5.29 -25.58
CA LEU A 274 -8.01 -5.53 -25.30
C LEU A 274 -8.37 -5.19 -23.85
N LYS A 275 -9.56 -4.62 -23.66
CA LYS A 275 -10.08 -4.23 -22.34
C LYS A 275 -10.17 -5.42 -21.37
N ASN A 276 -10.51 -6.60 -21.89
CA ASN A 276 -10.52 -7.87 -21.18
C ASN A 276 -10.44 -9.02 -22.21
N HIS A 277 -10.19 -10.22 -21.71
CA HIS A 277 -9.95 -11.42 -22.52
C HIS A 277 -10.94 -12.55 -22.21
N ARG A 278 -12.14 -12.22 -21.73
CA ARG A 278 -13.21 -13.21 -21.54
C ARG A 278 -13.52 -13.86 -22.89
N LEU A 279 -13.90 -15.13 -22.88
CA LEU A 279 -14.26 -15.89 -24.08
C LEU A 279 -15.21 -15.11 -25.00
N ASN A 280 -16.29 -14.56 -24.45
CA ASN A 280 -17.26 -13.75 -25.20
C ASN A 280 -16.68 -12.51 -25.89
N THR A 281 -15.66 -11.88 -25.29
CA THR A 281 -15.02 -10.67 -25.82
C THR A 281 -14.07 -11.03 -26.95
N LEU A 282 -13.33 -12.13 -26.81
CA LEU A 282 -12.45 -12.64 -27.85
C LEU A 282 -13.24 -13.21 -29.02
N ALA A 283 -14.25 -14.04 -28.76
CA ALA A 283 -15.13 -14.58 -29.79
C ALA A 283 -15.79 -13.47 -30.61
N LYS A 284 -16.34 -12.43 -29.96
CA LYS A 284 -16.90 -11.26 -30.65
C LYS A 284 -15.87 -10.49 -31.48
N LYS A 285 -14.62 -10.39 -31.02
CA LYS A 285 -13.56 -9.71 -31.77
C LYS A 285 -13.21 -10.44 -33.06
N PHE A 286 -13.21 -11.77 -33.03
CA PHE A 286 -12.82 -12.61 -34.15
C PHE A 286 -14.01 -13.17 -34.94
N ASP A 287 -15.21 -12.64 -34.67
CA ASP A 287 -16.46 -13.04 -35.35
C ASP A 287 -16.76 -14.55 -35.25
N ILE A 288 -16.46 -15.13 -34.08
CA ILE A 288 -16.77 -16.52 -33.75
C ILE A 288 -18.16 -16.55 -33.11
N GLU A 289 -19.09 -17.30 -33.71
CA GLU A 289 -20.44 -17.47 -33.18
C GLU A 289 -20.42 -18.20 -31.82
N LEU A 290 -21.09 -17.60 -30.83
CA LEU A 290 -21.41 -18.20 -29.54
C LEU A 290 -22.91 -18.48 -29.52
N THR A 291 -23.32 -19.66 -29.97
CA THR A 291 -24.71 -20.10 -29.95
C THR A 291 -25.06 -20.70 -28.59
N GLN A 292 -26.07 -20.13 -27.90
CA GLN A 292 -26.51 -20.51 -26.55
C GLN A 292 -25.40 -20.44 -25.47
N HIS A 293 -25.31 -19.28 -24.81
CA HIS A 293 -24.50 -19.15 -23.60
C HIS A 293 -24.94 -20.18 -22.53
N HIS A 294 -23.97 -20.79 -21.83
CA HIS A 294 -24.15 -21.70 -20.68
C HIS A 294 -24.38 -23.19 -21.01
N ARG A 295 -23.70 -23.73 -22.02
CA ARG A 295 -23.50 -25.18 -22.18
C ARG A 295 -22.05 -25.45 -22.53
N ALA A 296 -21.40 -26.33 -21.77
CA ALA A 296 -19.96 -26.60 -21.87
C ALA A 296 -19.51 -26.95 -23.30
N ILE A 297 -20.35 -27.62 -24.10
CA ILE A 297 -19.99 -27.99 -25.48
C ILE A 297 -19.85 -26.79 -26.43
N TYR A 298 -20.71 -25.77 -26.30
CA TYR A 298 -20.62 -24.59 -27.17
C TYR A 298 -19.45 -23.70 -26.79
N ASP A 299 -19.14 -23.63 -25.49
CA ASP A 299 -17.97 -22.89 -25.00
C ASP A 299 -16.67 -23.61 -25.40
N ALA A 300 -16.62 -24.95 -25.38
CA ALA A 300 -15.51 -25.74 -25.91
C ALA A 300 -15.33 -25.54 -27.43
N GLU A 301 -16.41 -25.51 -28.22
CA GLU A 301 -16.37 -25.22 -29.66
C GLU A 301 -15.84 -23.81 -29.96
N ALA A 302 -16.40 -22.79 -29.30
CA ALA A 302 -15.97 -21.41 -29.45
C ALA A 302 -14.50 -21.24 -29.06
N THR A 303 -14.07 -21.88 -27.96
CA THR A 303 -12.68 -21.91 -27.52
C THR A 303 -11.78 -22.60 -28.55
N GLY A 304 -12.26 -23.65 -29.21
CA GLY A 304 -11.50 -24.35 -30.26
C GLY A 304 -11.29 -23.53 -31.51
N TYR A 305 -12.32 -22.83 -32.01
CA TYR A 305 -12.16 -21.89 -33.12
C TYR A 305 -11.23 -20.73 -32.74
N LEU A 306 -11.34 -20.26 -31.50
CA LEU A 306 -10.47 -19.20 -30.98
C LEU A 306 -9.01 -19.66 -30.92
N LEU A 307 -8.75 -20.87 -30.42
CA LEU A 307 -7.43 -21.48 -30.41
C LEU A 307 -6.83 -21.52 -31.81
N LEU A 308 -7.57 -22.02 -32.81
CA LEU A 308 -7.08 -22.11 -34.19
C LEU A 308 -6.66 -20.74 -34.75
N ARG A 309 -7.38 -19.68 -34.39
CA ARG A 309 -6.98 -18.30 -34.74
C ARG A 309 -5.72 -17.87 -33.99
N MET A 310 -5.65 -18.12 -32.68
CA MET A 310 -4.50 -17.76 -31.86
C MET A 310 -3.23 -18.50 -32.27
N LEU A 311 -3.31 -19.77 -32.65
CA LEU A 311 -2.17 -20.55 -33.15
C LEU A 311 -1.60 -19.96 -34.45
N LYS A 312 -2.45 -19.45 -35.35
CA LYS A 312 -2.00 -18.72 -36.54
C LYS A 312 -1.26 -17.44 -36.17
N ASP A 313 -1.84 -16.64 -35.27
CA ASP A 313 -1.22 -15.38 -34.83
C ASP A 313 0.07 -15.63 -34.01
N ALA A 314 0.17 -16.78 -33.32
CA ALA A 314 1.39 -17.22 -32.62
C ALA A 314 2.49 -17.65 -33.60
N ALA A 315 2.13 -18.37 -34.66
CA ALA A 315 3.06 -18.73 -35.73
C ALA A 315 3.61 -17.48 -36.46
N GLU A 316 2.79 -16.45 -36.67
CA GLU A 316 3.26 -15.14 -37.22
C GLU A 316 4.32 -14.46 -36.32
N LYS A 317 4.36 -14.80 -35.03
CA LYS A 317 5.36 -14.34 -34.05
C LYS A 317 6.54 -15.31 -33.90
N GLY A 318 6.61 -16.37 -34.71
CA GLY A 318 7.67 -17.38 -34.67
C GLY A 318 7.53 -18.43 -33.57
N LEU A 319 6.33 -18.56 -32.97
CA LEU A 319 6.03 -19.61 -32.00
C LEU A 319 5.38 -20.79 -32.74
N GLU A 320 6.19 -21.80 -33.06
CA GLU A 320 5.76 -22.96 -33.85
C GLU A 320 5.59 -24.22 -33.00
N TYR A 321 6.20 -24.25 -31.81
CA TYR A 321 6.19 -25.40 -30.91
C TYR A 321 5.51 -25.07 -29.58
N HIS A 322 4.93 -26.08 -28.94
CA HIS A 322 4.21 -25.93 -27.67
C HIS A 322 5.11 -25.43 -26.53
N ASP A 323 6.31 -25.98 -26.38
CA ASP A 323 7.31 -25.54 -25.39
C ASP A 323 7.74 -24.07 -25.56
N GLN A 324 7.65 -23.51 -26.77
CA GLN A 324 7.97 -22.11 -27.06
C GLN A 324 6.91 -21.12 -26.56
N LEU A 325 5.68 -21.57 -26.26
CA LEU A 325 4.61 -20.67 -25.83
C LEU A 325 4.96 -19.91 -24.54
N ASN A 326 5.85 -20.46 -23.72
CA ASN A 326 6.32 -19.84 -22.48
C ASN A 326 7.62 -19.03 -22.63
N ASP A 327 8.30 -19.03 -23.78
CA ASP A 327 9.62 -18.37 -23.97
C ASP A 327 9.60 -16.86 -23.70
N ASN A 328 8.43 -16.24 -23.85
CA ASN A 328 8.22 -14.80 -23.64
C ASN A 328 7.50 -14.49 -22.32
N MET A 329 7.34 -15.48 -21.43
CA MET A 329 6.73 -15.32 -20.12
C MET A 329 7.56 -14.35 -19.27
N GLY A 330 6.91 -13.32 -18.72
CA GLY A 330 7.56 -12.29 -17.90
C GLY A 330 8.22 -11.14 -18.66
N GLN A 331 8.16 -11.11 -19.99
CA GLN A 331 8.65 -9.96 -20.75
C GLN A 331 7.62 -8.81 -20.82
N GLY A 332 8.12 -7.58 -20.72
CA GLY A 332 7.32 -6.37 -20.87
C GLY A 332 6.24 -6.19 -19.79
N LYS A 333 4.99 -5.95 -20.21
CA LYS A 333 3.84 -5.66 -19.31
C LYS A 333 3.13 -6.93 -18.80
N ALA A 334 3.76 -8.10 -18.85
CA ALA A 334 3.14 -9.38 -18.46
C ALA A 334 2.57 -9.36 -17.02
N TYR A 335 3.29 -8.76 -16.07
CA TYR A 335 2.85 -8.58 -14.68
C TYR A 335 1.51 -7.81 -14.52
N GLN A 336 1.09 -7.02 -15.52
CA GLN A 336 -0.19 -6.31 -15.50
C GLN A 336 -1.38 -7.28 -15.63
N ARG A 337 -1.13 -8.45 -16.23
CA ARG A 337 -2.11 -9.52 -16.48
C ARG A 337 -2.29 -10.45 -15.27
N ALA A 338 -1.23 -10.63 -14.48
CA ALA A 338 -1.26 -11.45 -13.28
C ALA A 338 -2.25 -10.90 -12.25
N ARG A 339 -2.99 -11.82 -11.61
CA ARG A 339 -3.86 -11.50 -10.49
C ARG A 339 -2.99 -11.34 -9.25
N PRO A 340 -3.07 -10.20 -8.53
CA PRO A 340 -2.27 -10.01 -7.33
C PRO A 340 -2.80 -10.84 -6.17
N TYR A 341 -1.87 -11.44 -5.44
CA TYR A 341 -2.08 -12.03 -4.12
C TYR A 341 -1.55 -11.08 -3.05
N HIS A 342 -2.13 -11.15 -1.86
CA HIS A 342 -1.60 -10.42 -0.71
C HIS A 342 -0.48 -11.22 -0.05
N ALA A 343 0.57 -10.54 0.41
CA ALA A 343 1.60 -11.11 1.26
C ALA A 343 2.04 -10.07 2.29
N THR A 344 2.40 -10.53 3.49
CA THR A 344 2.84 -9.65 4.57
C THR A 344 4.37 -9.65 4.62
N LEU A 345 4.99 -8.47 4.55
CA LEU A 345 6.45 -8.35 4.74
C LEU A 345 6.73 -7.73 6.10
N LEU A 346 7.65 -8.31 6.87
CA LEU A 346 8.17 -7.74 8.11
C LEU A 346 9.68 -7.56 8.00
N ALA A 347 10.18 -6.34 8.24
CA ALA A 347 11.61 -6.10 8.30
C ALA A 347 12.21 -6.73 9.57
N GLN A 348 13.18 -7.63 9.40
CA GLN A 348 13.95 -8.20 10.50
C GLN A 348 15.00 -7.24 11.02
N ASN A 349 15.56 -6.39 10.16
CA ASN A 349 16.64 -5.47 10.51
C ASN A 349 16.65 -4.25 9.56
N GLU A 350 17.64 -3.37 9.73
CA GLU A 350 17.82 -2.16 8.90
C GLU A 350 17.99 -2.47 7.40
N VAL A 351 18.58 -3.62 7.04
CA VAL A 351 18.72 -4.06 5.64
C VAL A 351 17.35 -4.39 5.06
N GLY A 352 16.57 -5.20 5.80
CA GLY A 352 15.19 -5.53 5.45
C GLY A 352 14.31 -4.29 5.29
N MET A 353 14.41 -3.34 6.21
CA MET A 353 13.65 -2.09 6.13
C MET A 353 14.02 -1.27 4.90
N LYS A 354 15.32 -1.15 4.59
CA LYS A 354 15.78 -0.48 3.36
C LYS A 354 15.27 -1.19 2.10
N ASN A 355 15.20 -2.52 2.12
CA ASN A 355 14.65 -3.30 1.03
C ASN A 355 13.13 -3.12 0.89
N ILE A 356 12.37 -3.05 1.99
CA ILE A 356 10.95 -2.67 1.97
C ILE A 356 10.77 -1.28 1.32
N PHE A 357 11.60 -0.28 1.67
CA PHE A 357 11.52 1.04 1.03
C PHE A 357 11.78 0.99 -0.48
N LYS A 358 12.74 0.15 -0.93
CA LYS A 358 12.97 -0.08 -2.37
C LYS A 358 11.77 -0.76 -3.01
N LEU A 359 11.24 -1.81 -2.41
CA LEU A 359 10.11 -2.58 -2.92
C LEU A 359 8.84 -1.72 -3.06
N VAL A 360 8.52 -0.91 -2.05
CA VAL A 360 7.43 0.07 -2.12
C VAL A 360 7.67 1.08 -3.25
N SER A 361 8.91 1.55 -3.42
CA SER A 361 9.25 2.49 -4.51
C SER A 361 9.09 1.84 -5.89
N ILE A 362 9.63 0.63 -6.08
CA ILE A 362 9.55 -0.16 -7.31
C ILE A 362 8.08 -0.45 -7.65
N ALA A 363 7.26 -0.80 -6.65
CA ALA A 363 5.83 -1.05 -6.84
C ALA A 363 5.05 0.18 -7.31
N HIS A 364 5.44 1.37 -6.87
CA HIS A 364 4.78 2.63 -7.21
C HIS A 364 5.31 3.29 -8.48
N ILE A 365 6.53 2.98 -8.90
CA ILE A 365 7.20 3.61 -10.05
C ILE A 365 7.22 2.66 -11.25
N ASP A 366 7.82 1.48 -11.10
CA ASP A 366 8.13 0.58 -12.21
C ASP A 366 6.98 -0.38 -12.51
N TYR A 367 6.31 -0.88 -11.47
CA TYR A 367 5.27 -1.92 -11.57
C TYR A 367 3.88 -1.45 -11.15
N PHE A 368 3.67 -0.14 -11.09
CA PHE A 368 2.32 0.40 -10.86
C PHE A 368 1.43 0.10 -12.06
N TYR A 369 0.20 -0.35 -11.81
CA TYR A 369 -0.82 -0.48 -12.84
C TYR A 369 -2.13 0.14 -12.38
N ARG A 370 -3.00 -0.65 -11.75
CA ARG A 370 -4.19 -0.15 -11.04
C ARG A 370 -3.96 -0.01 -9.54
N VAL A 371 -3.05 -0.84 -9.04
CA VAL A 371 -2.53 -0.87 -7.67
C VAL A 371 -1.01 -1.03 -7.76
N PRO A 372 -0.24 -0.63 -6.74
CA PRO A 372 1.18 -0.94 -6.67
C PRO A 372 1.37 -2.45 -6.56
N ARG A 373 2.24 -3.05 -7.39
CA ARG A 373 2.47 -4.50 -7.44
C ARG A 373 3.95 -4.82 -7.38
N ILE A 374 4.28 -6.00 -6.87
CA ILE A 374 5.66 -6.49 -6.78
C ILE A 374 5.73 -7.86 -7.46
N PRO A 375 6.50 -8.02 -8.54
CA PRO A 375 6.78 -9.34 -9.09
C PRO A 375 7.59 -10.21 -8.13
N ARG A 376 7.32 -11.52 -8.10
CA ARG A 376 8.01 -12.46 -7.20
C ARG A 376 9.54 -12.46 -7.39
N SER A 377 10.03 -12.40 -8.64
CA SER A 377 11.48 -12.29 -8.88
C SER A 377 12.09 -11.00 -8.30
N VAL A 378 11.33 -9.91 -8.25
CA VAL A 378 11.77 -8.64 -7.66
C VAL A 378 11.79 -8.74 -6.14
N LEU A 379 10.78 -9.37 -5.54
CA LEU A 379 10.79 -9.66 -4.10
C LEU A 379 11.99 -10.53 -3.72
N ASN A 380 12.27 -11.60 -4.47
CA ASN A 380 13.43 -12.48 -4.24
C ASN A 380 14.78 -11.76 -4.33
N LYS A 381 14.91 -10.75 -5.20
CA LYS A 381 16.13 -9.92 -5.29
C LYS A 381 16.33 -9.01 -4.08
N HIS A 382 15.28 -8.78 -3.28
CA HIS A 382 15.26 -7.84 -2.16
C HIS A 382 14.78 -8.48 -0.85
N CYS A 383 14.71 -9.82 -0.77
CA CYS A 383 14.16 -10.52 0.39
C CYS A 383 15.13 -10.57 1.59
N GLU A 384 16.39 -10.19 1.41
CA GLU A 384 17.37 -10.16 2.51
C GLU A 384 16.87 -9.29 3.67
N GLY A 385 16.80 -9.90 4.86
CA GLY A 385 16.35 -9.25 6.08
C GLY A 385 14.84 -9.05 6.18
N ILE A 386 14.03 -9.73 5.37
CA ILE A 386 12.57 -9.64 5.37
C ILE A 386 11.99 -11.03 5.69
N LEU A 387 11.04 -11.10 6.63
CA LEU A 387 10.16 -12.25 6.79
C LEU A 387 8.90 -12.07 5.93
N ILE A 388 8.52 -13.12 5.23
CA ILE A 388 7.38 -13.15 4.30
C ILE A 388 6.27 -14.03 4.89
N GLY A 389 5.14 -13.41 5.20
CA GLY A 389 3.90 -14.05 5.64
C GLY A 389 2.92 -14.31 4.51
N SER A 390 2.16 -15.39 4.61
CA SER A 390 1.21 -15.82 3.57
C SER A 390 0.00 -14.90 3.36
N GLY A 391 -0.23 -13.92 4.25
CA GLY A 391 -1.27 -12.90 4.09
C GLY A 391 -2.69 -13.34 4.45
N CYS A 392 -3.68 -12.65 3.89
CA CYS A 392 -5.10 -12.77 4.23
C CYS A 392 -5.86 -13.79 3.36
N ASP A 393 -7.20 -13.67 3.25
CA ASP A 393 -8.01 -14.50 2.36
C ASP A 393 -7.67 -14.31 0.87
N LYS A 394 -7.02 -13.20 0.53
CA LYS A 394 -6.45 -12.93 -0.80
C LYS A 394 -4.98 -13.36 -0.90
N GLY A 395 -4.44 -14.00 0.12
CA GLY A 395 -3.12 -14.60 0.12
C GLY A 395 -3.10 -15.89 -0.69
N GLU A 396 -1.95 -16.19 -1.30
CA GLU A 396 -1.78 -17.33 -2.20
C GLU A 396 -2.09 -18.67 -1.53
N VAL A 397 -1.66 -18.84 -0.28
CA VAL A 397 -1.85 -20.10 0.48
C VAL A 397 -3.32 -20.30 0.86
N PHE A 398 -4.01 -19.25 1.31
CA PHE A 398 -5.42 -19.37 1.71
C PHE A 398 -6.33 -19.57 0.48
N GLU A 399 -6.14 -18.77 -0.57
CA GLU A 399 -6.88 -18.93 -1.83
C GLU A 399 -6.60 -20.29 -2.47
N GLY A 400 -5.35 -20.74 -2.45
CA GLY A 400 -4.95 -22.07 -2.87
C GLY A 400 -5.65 -23.17 -2.08
N MET A 401 -5.71 -23.08 -0.75
CA MET A 401 -6.37 -24.08 0.09
C MET A 401 -7.90 -24.15 -0.17
N MET A 402 -8.50 -23.07 -0.64
CA MET A 402 -9.90 -23.05 -1.04
C MET A 402 -10.13 -23.70 -2.42
N GLN A 403 -9.25 -23.44 -3.39
CA GLN A 403 -9.54 -23.69 -4.81
C GLN A 403 -8.70 -24.82 -5.44
N LYS A 404 -7.46 -24.99 -4.98
CA LYS A 404 -6.42 -25.82 -5.62
C LYS A 404 -6.20 -27.15 -4.89
N GLY A 405 -5.49 -28.06 -5.54
CA GLY A 405 -5.08 -29.33 -4.94
C GLY A 405 -3.98 -29.16 -3.87
N PRO A 406 -3.90 -30.03 -2.85
CA PRO A 406 -2.96 -29.89 -1.73
C PRO A 406 -1.48 -29.75 -2.10
N GLU A 407 -1.03 -30.41 -3.18
CA GLU A 407 0.37 -30.36 -3.62
C GLU A 407 0.77 -28.98 -4.15
N GLU A 408 -0.13 -28.29 -4.87
CA GLU A 408 0.15 -26.95 -5.40
C GLU A 408 0.24 -25.92 -4.27
N VAL A 409 -0.62 -26.07 -3.26
CA VAL A 409 -0.60 -25.20 -2.08
C VAL A 409 0.66 -25.42 -1.26
N GLU A 410 1.14 -26.66 -1.18
CA GLU A 410 2.39 -27.01 -0.50
C GLU A 410 3.60 -26.40 -1.19
N GLU A 411 3.68 -26.44 -2.52
CA GLU A 411 4.75 -25.78 -3.29
C GLU A 411 4.73 -24.26 -3.09
N ALA A 412 3.55 -23.64 -3.15
CA ALA A 412 3.41 -22.20 -2.89
C ALA A 412 3.79 -21.82 -1.45
N ALA A 413 3.43 -22.64 -0.46
CA ALA A 413 3.70 -22.38 0.95
C ALA A 413 5.20 -22.34 1.29
N GLN A 414 6.05 -23.08 0.56
CA GLN A 414 7.50 -23.09 0.76
C GLN A 414 8.17 -21.73 0.50
N PHE A 415 7.49 -20.82 -0.21
CA PHE A 415 7.97 -19.46 -0.44
C PHE A 415 7.95 -18.58 0.83
N TYR A 416 7.14 -18.93 1.82
CA TYR A 416 6.85 -18.11 2.98
C TYR A 416 7.64 -18.55 4.21
N ASP A 417 8.03 -17.59 5.05
CA ASP A 417 8.72 -17.86 6.31
C ASP A 417 7.73 -18.22 7.43
N TYR A 418 6.47 -17.81 7.30
CA TYR A 418 5.39 -18.14 8.21
C TYR A 418 4.03 -18.12 7.52
N LEU A 419 3.10 -18.94 8.00
CA LEU A 419 1.74 -19.03 7.47
C LEU A 419 0.76 -18.31 8.39
N GLU A 420 -0.12 -17.52 7.80
CA GLU A 420 -1.13 -16.73 8.51
C GLU A 420 -2.50 -17.41 8.49
N VAL A 421 -3.18 -17.35 9.64
CA VAL A 421 -4.59 -17.72 9.78
C VAL A 421 -5.33 -16.66 10.59
N HIS A 422 -6.56 -16.33 10.20
CA HIS A 422 -7.38 -15.34 10.88
C HIS A 422 -8.56 -15.97 11.65
N PRO A 423 -9.12 -15.25 12.65
CA PRO A 423 -10.37 -15.62 13.28
C PRO A 423 -11.49 -15.82 12.24
N LYS A 424 -12.39 -16.77 12.48
CA LYS A 424 -13.47 -17.13 11.54
C LYS A 424 -14.33 -15.94 11.11
N ALA A 425 -14.54 -14.97 12.01
CA ALA A 425 -15.29 -13.74 11.72
C ALA A 425 -14.61 -12.81 10.69
N VAL A 426 -13.30 -12.97 10.45
CA VAL A 426 -12.56 -12.25 9.41
C VAL A 426 -12.89 -12.80 8.02
N TYR A 427 -13.27 -14.07 7.93
CA TYR A 427 -13.63 -14.77 6.69
C TYR A 427 -15.14 -14.83 6.43
N ALA A 428 -15.95 -14.11 7.22
CA ALA A 428 -17.41 -14.21 7.17
C ALA A 428 -17.99 -13.88 5.78
N HIS A 429 -17.36 -12.96 5.04
CA HIS A 429 -17.76 -12.61 3.67
C HIS A 429 -17.63 -13.78 2.69
N LEU A 430 -16.72 -14.73 2.92
CA LEU A 430 -16.55 -15.89 2.04
C LEU A 430 -17.75 -16.85 2.14
N LEU A 431 -18.39 -16.93 3.32
CA LEU A 431 -19.63 -17.68 3.52
C LEU A 431 -20.82 -16.97 2.87
N GLU A 432 -20.91 -15.64 3.01
CA GLU A 432 -21.96 -14.83 2.38
C GLU A 432 -21.90 -14.90 0.85
N LEU A 433 -20.69 -14.93 0.29
CA LEU A 433 -20.45 -15.05 -1.16
C LEU A 433 -20.53 -16.49 -1.67
N GLU A 434 -20.87 -17.46 -0.81
CA GLU A 434 -20.92 -18.90 -1.15
C GLU A 434 -19.60 -19.47 -1.69
N LEU A 435 -18.46 -18.81 -1.41
CA LEU A 435 -17.12 -19.29 -1.77
C LEU A 435 -16.63 -20.38 -0.80
N VAL A 436 -17.14 -20.37 0.42
CA VAL A 436 -16.97 -21.45 1.40
C VAL A 436 -18.37 -21.92 1.80
N ARG A 437 -18.57 -23.24 1.77
CA ARG A 437 -19.90 -23.84 1.94
C ARG A 437 -20.53 -23.57 3.31
N ASP A 438 -19.75 -23.75 4.36
CA ASP A 438 -20.23 -23.67 5.74
C ASP A 438 -19.09 -23.42 6.73
N GLN A 439 -19.46 -23.19 8.00
CA GLN A 439 -18.50 -22.91 9.07
C GLN A 439 -17.51 -24.06 9.29
N LYS A 440 -17.92 -25.30 9.03
CA LYS A 440 -17.07 -26.49 9.23
C LYS A 440 -16.02 -26.58 8.14
N ALA A 441 -16.38 -26.31 6.89
CA ALA A 441 -15.45 -26.20 5.77
C ALA A 441 -14.39 -25.12 6.02
N LEU A 442 -14.78 -23.97 6.58
CA LEU A 442 -13.83 -22.92 6.97
C LEU A 442 -12.85 -23.39 8.06
N GLU A 443 -13.35 -24.08 9.08
CA GLU A 443 -12.49 -24.67 10.12
C GLU A 443 -11.53 -25.72 9.55
N ASP A 444 -11.98 -26.51 8.58
CA ASP A 444 -11.17 -27.51 7.91
C ASP A 444 -10.07 -26.85 7.04
N ILE A 445 -10.37 -25.75 6.34
CA ILE A 445 -9.36 -24.96 5.61
C ILE A 445 -8.28 -24.45 6.58
N ILE A 446 -8.67 -23.84 7.70
CA ILE A 446 -7.72 -23.33 8.71
C ILE A 446 -6.88 -24.48 9.28
N ASN A 447 -7.52 -25.61 9.62
CA ASN A 447 -6.83 -26.80 10.13
C ASN A 447 -5.87 -27.41 9.11
N ASN A 448 -6.20 -27.36 7.82
CA ASN A 448 -5.31 -27.82 6.76
C ASN A 448 -4.09 -26.92 6.61
N ILE A 449 -4.23 -25.59 6.77
CA ILE A 449 -3.09 -24.67 6.81
C ILE A 449 -2.21 -24.96 8.03
N VAL A 450 -2.81 -25.25 9.19
CA VAL A 450 -2.06 -25.64 10.40
C VAL A 450 -1.24 -26.90 10.16
N LYS A 451 -1.86 -27.95 9.62
CA LYS A 451 -1.17 -29.20 9.27
C LYS A 451 -0.09 -29.00 8.19
N LEU A 452 -0.33 -28.10 7.25
CA LEU A 452 0.65 -27.75 6.22
C LEU A 452 1.88 -27.10 6.84
N GLY A 453 1.69 -26.16 7.77
CA GLY A 453 2.79 -25.55 8.53
C GLY A 453 3.58 -26.58 9.35
N GLU A 454 2.90 -27.50 10.02
CA GLU A 454 3.56 -28.62 10.73
C GLU A 454 4.38 -29.50 9.77
N LYS A 455 3.82 -29.84 8.61
CA LYS A 455 4.47 -30.67 7.60
C LYS A 455 5.73 -30.00 7.02
N LEU A 456 5.67 -28.69 6.79
CA LEU A 456 6.77 -27.91 6.21
C LEU A 456 7.71 -27.32 7.27
N GLU A 457 7.46 -27.58 8.56
CA GLU A 457 8.18 -26.97 9.69
C GLU A 457 8.14 -25.43 9.70
N LEU A 458 7.07 -24.85 9.13
CA LEU A 458 6.82 -23.41 9.09
C LEU A 458 5.94 -22.98 10.28
N PRO A 459 6.30 -21.90 11.00
CA PRO A 459 5.43 -21.34 12.03
C PRO A 459 4.09 -20.91 11.45
N VAL A 460 3.00 -21.35 12.10
CA VAL A 460 1.65 -20.88 11.79
C VAL A 460 1.26 -19.85 12.85
N VAL A 461 0.83 -18.67 12.43
CA VAL A 461 0.50 -17.54 13.31
C VAL A 461 -0.94 -17.10 13.14
N ALA A 462 -1.59 -16.85 14.27
CA ALA A 462 -2.93 -16.29 14.29
C ALA A 462 -2.88 -14.76 14.31
N THR A 463 -3.25 -14.12 13.21
CA THR A 463 -3.19 -12.66 13.03
C THR A 463 -4.60 -12.05 12.93
N GLY A 464 -4.73 -10.77 13.31
CA GLY A 464 -6.03 -10.11 13.47
C GLY A 464 -6.57 -9.42 12.22
N ASN A 465 -5.70 -9.18 11.23
CA ASN A 465 -5.97 -8.32 10.07
C ASN A 465 -6.63 -6.99 10.45
N VAL A 466 -6.08 -6.33 11.48
CA VAL A 466 -6.76 -5.26 12.23
C VAL A 466 -6.96 -4.02 11.36
N HIS A 467 -8.18 -3.46 11.29
CA HIS A 467 -8.43 -2.18 10.61
C HIS A 467 -8.97 -1.08 11.54
N TYR A 468 -9.31 -1.44 12.78
CA TYR A 468 -9.84 -0.53 13.78
C TYR A 468 -9.68 -1.07 15.20
N LEU A 469 -9.76 -0.18 16.19
CA LEU A 469 -9.54 -0.52 17.58
C LEU A 469 -10.68 -1.40 18.11
N ASN A 470 -11.90 -0.87 18.19
CA ASN A 470 -13.03 -1.52 18.85
C ASN A 470 -14.07 -2.03 17.86
N GLU A 471 -14.89 -3.01 18.25
CA GLU A 471 -15.98 -3.53 17.41
C GLU A 471 -16.89 -2.42 16.87
N ASN A 472 -17.25 -1.46 17.72
CA ASN A 472 -18.09 -0.33 17.34
C ASN A 472 -17.46 0.61 16.31
N ASP A 473 -16.14 0.59 16.13
CA ASP A 473 -15.43 1.43 15.17
C ASP A 473 -15.60 0.93 13.72
N LYS A 474 -16.17 -0.28 13.53
CA LYS A 474 -16.57 -0.85 12.22
C LYS A 474 -17.43 0.11 11.40
N ILE A 475 -18.29 0.90 12.07
CA ILE A 475 -19.18 1.84 11.39
C ILE A 475 -18.41 2.90 10.60
N TYR A 476 -17.26 3.36 11.10
CA TYR A 476 -16.45 4.37 10.41
C TYR A 476 -15.83 3.80 9.14
N ARG A 477 -15.31 2.58 9.21
CA ARG A 477 -14.80 1.85 8.03
C ARG A 477 -15.92 1.65 7.00
N LYS A 478 -17.10 1.23 7.44
CA LYS A 478 -18.28 1.06 6.57
C LYS A 478 -18.63 2.36 5.84
N ILE A 479 -18.61 3.51 6.53
CA ILE A 479 -18.85 4.81 5.91
C ILE A 479 -17.78 5.15 4.86
N LEU A 480 -16.49 4.92 5.16
CA LEU A 480 -15.40 5.19 4.23
C LEU A 480 -15.48 4.33 2.97
N VAL A 481 -15.64 3.03 3.13
CA VAL A 481 -15.73 2.07 2.01
C VAL A 481 -16.96 2.36 1.14
N ASN A 482 -18.12 2.65 1.76
CA ASN A 482 -19.34 3.03 1.05
C ASN A 482 -19.19 4.32 0.23
N SER A 483 -18.34 5.26 0.67
CA SER A 483 -18.14 6.53 -0.03
C SER A 483 -17.51 6.36 -1.43
N GLN A 484 -16.89 5.21 -1.70
CA GLN A 484 -16.31 4.87 -3.00
C GLN A 484 -17.31 4.23 -3.98
N GLY A 485 -18.55 3.98 -3.55
CA GLY A 485 -19.63 3.43 -4.38
C GLY A 485 -19.31 2.05 -4.98
N GLY A 486 -20.00 1.69 -6.07
CA GLY A 486 -19.84 0.38 -6.73
C GLY A 486 -18.46 0.12 -7.35
N ALA A 487 -17.57 1.11 -7.35
CA ALA A 487 -16.19 0.95 -7.81
C ALA A 487 -15.33 0.16 -6.80
N ASN A 488 -15.65 0.20 -5.51
CA ASN A 488 -14.99 -0.64 -4.51
C ASN A 488 -15.73 -2.00 -4.39
N PRO A 489 -15.07 -3.13 -4.72
CA PRO A 489 -15.68 -4.47 -4.61
C PRO A 489 -16.12 -4.85 -3.19
N LEU A 490 -15.56 -4.22 -2.14
CA LEU A 490 -15.95 -4.45 -0.75
C LEU A 490 -17.39 -4.01 -0.45
N ASN A 491 -17.99 -3.16 -1.28
CA ASN A 491 -19.41 -2.77 -1.13
C ASN A 491 -20.39 -3.87 -1.59
N ARG A 492 -19.90 -5.03 -2.02
CA ARG A 492 -20.74 -6.15 -2.52
C ARG A 492 -21.18 -7.13 -1.44
N HIS A 493 -20.61 -7.06 -0.24
CA HIS A 493 -20.87 -7.96 0.88
C HIS A 493 -20.74 -7.19 2.21
N GLU A 494 -21.13 -7.82 3.32
CA GLU A 494 -20.92 -7.24 4.64
C GLU A 494 -19.44 -7.27 5.04
N LEU A 495 -18.92 -6.12 5.51
CA LEU A 495 -17.53 -6.04 5.96
C LEU A 495 -17.30 -6.97 7.17
N PRO A 496 -16.17 -7.71 7.21
CA PRO A 496 -15.88 -8.62 8.31
C PRO A 496 -15.49 -7.88 9.60
N ASP A 497 -15.50 -8.61 10.73
CA ASP A 497 -15.09 -8.06 12.02
C ASP A 497 -13.57 -8.14 12.21
N VAL A 498 -12.91 -7.00 12.05
CA VAL A 498 -11.45 -6.87 12.10
C VAL A 498 -10.99 -5.83 13.12
N HIS A 499 -11.62 -5.85 14.30
CA HIS A 499 -11.16 -5.05 15.43
C HIS A 499 -9.88 -5.64 16.04
N PHE A 500 -9.12 -4.81 16.76
CA PHE A 500 -7.95 -5.27 17.49
C PHE A 500 -8.36 -6.17 18.67
N ARG A 501 -8.25 -7.49 18.48
CA ARG A 501 -8.62 -8.48 19.50
C ARG A 501 -7.61 -8.52 20.66
N THR A 502 -8.04 -8.97 21.84
CA THR A 502 -7.16 -9.32 22.96
C THR A 502 -6.56 -10.72 22.78
N THR A 503 -5.57 -11.11 23.59
CA THR A 503 -5.03 -12.48 23.60
C THR A 503 -6.13 -13.50 23.88
N ASN A 504 -7.00 -13.26 24.87
CA ASN A 504 -8.07 -14.17 25.25
C ASN A 504 -9.12 -14.32 24.15
N GLU A 505 -9.55 -13.21 23.54
CA GLU A 505 -10.48 -13.23 22.40
C GLU A 505 -9.91 -14.03 21.22
N MET A 506 -8.59 -13.99 21.02
CA MET A 506 -7.93 -14.77 19.98
C MET A 506 -7.87 -16.25 20.32
N LEU A 507 -7.48 -16.61 21.55
CA LEU A 507 -7.49 -18.00 22.02
C LEU A 507 -8.89 -18.60 21.88
N ASP A 508 -9.93 -17.86 22.27
CA ASP A 508 -11.32 -18.27 22.12
C ASP A 508 -11.71 -18.47 20.66
N ALA A 509 -11.26 -17.58 19.76
CA ALA A 509 -11.53 -17.68 18.32
C ALA A 509 -10.90 -18.93 17.67
N PHE A 510 -9.79 -19.43 18.20
CA PHE A 510 -9.06 -20.61 17.70
C PHE A 510 -9.24 -21.88 18.54
N LYS A 511 -10.10 -21.84 19.56
CA LYS A 511 -10.37 -22.97 20.46
C LYS A 511 -10.77 -24.27 19.74
N PHE A 512 -11.36 -24.17 18.55
CA PHE A 512 -11.76 -25.32 17.73
C PHE A 512 -10.58 -26.18 17.25
N LEU A 513 -9.34 -25.66 17.27
CA LEU A 513 -8.12 -26.42 16.97
C LEU A 513 -7.59 -27.22 18.17
N GLY A 514 -8.17 -27.02 19.37
CA GLY A 514 -7.64 -27.50 20.64
C GLY A 514 -6.80 -26.44 21.37
N GLU A 515 -6.76 -26.51 22.70
CA GLU A 515 -6.17 -25.48 23.56
C GLU A 515 -4.66 -25.31 23.32
N GLU A 516 -3.92 -26.42 23.19
CA GLU A 516 -2.48 -26.42 22.92
C GLU A 516 -2.17 -25.73 21.59
N LYS A 517 -2.85 -26.13 20.51
CA LYS A 517 -2.60 -25.55 19.19
C LYS A 517 -3.03 -24.09 19.12
N ALA A 518 -4.13 -23.72 19.78
CA ALA A 518 -4.55 -22.32 19.89
C ALA A 518 -3.48 -21.49 20.61
N LYS A 519 -2.92 -21.97 21.72
CA LYS A 519 -1.83 -21.28 22.44
C LYS A 519 -0.58 -21.15 21.58
N GLU A 520 -0.19 -22.21 20.89
CA GLU A 520 0.97 -22.23 19.99
C GLU A 520 0.86 -21.15 18.91
N ILE A 521 -0.22 -21.12 18.14
CA ILE A 521 -0.33 -20.20 16.99
C ILE A 521 -0.68 -18.76 17.41
N VAL A 522 -1.36 -18.56 18.54
CA VAL A 522 -1.77 -17.23 19.03
C VAL A 522 -0.67 -16.56 19.82
N VAL A 523 0.04 -17.30 20.66
CA VAL A 523 1.02 -16.75 21.60
C VAL A 523 2.42 -17.14 21.18
N GLU A 524 2.75 -18.43 21.12
CA GLU A 524 4.15 -18.86 21.00
C GLU A 524 4.75 -18.47 19.65
N ASN A 525 4.09 -18.80 18.54
CA ASN A 525 4.57 -18.51 17.20
C ASN A 525 4.54 -17.00 16.90
N THR A 526 3.52 -16.25 17.36
CA THR A 526 3.50 -14.79 17.17
C THR A 526 4.64 -14.11 17.91
N ASN A 527 4.94 -14.56 19.12
CA ASN A 527 6.09 -14.11 19.89
C ASN A 527 7.42 -14.53 19.26
N LYS A 528 7.51 -15.74 18.70
CA LYS A 528 8.69 -16.24 17.99
C LYS A 528 9.03 -15.37 16.77
N ILE A 529 8.04 -15.03 15.93
CA ILE A 529 8.25 -14.11 14.81
C ILE A 529 8.70 -12.74 15.30
N ALA A 530 8.09 -12.22 16.37
CA ALA A 530 8.49 -10.94 16.95
C ALA A 530 9.94 -10.95 17.48
N ASP A 531 10.42 -12.09 18.00
CA ASP A 531 11.79 -12.24 18.51
C ASP A 531 12.85 -12.38 17.41
N MET A 532 12.45 -12.77 16.20
CA MET A 532 13.32 -12.81 15.02
C MET A 532 13.62 -11.43 14.41
N ILE A 533 12.99 -10.37 14.93
CA ILE A 533 13.09 -9.00 14.41
C ILE A 533 13.93 -8.16 15.39
N ASP A 534 14.81 -7.30 14.90
CA ASP A 534 15.58 -6.36 15.71
C ASP A 534 14.75 -5.15 16.14
N VAL A 535 15.29 -4.32 17.05
CA VAL A 535 14.74 -2.98 17.27
C VAL A 535 15.26 -2.07 16.16
N ILE A 536 14.37 -1.65 15.27
CA ILE A 536 14.70 -0.91 14.04
C ILE A 536 14.35 0.57 14.19
N LYS A 537 15.15 1.44 13.57
CA LYS A 537 14.95 2.89 13.57
C LYS A 537 14.62 3.42 12.17
N PRO A 538 13.34 3.65 11.82
CA PRO A 538 12.93 4.03 10.48
C PRO A 538 13.34 5.44 10.06
N ILE A 539 13.64 6.30 11.03
CA ILE A 539 14.02 7.69 10.80
C ILE A 539 15.35 7.96 11.51
N LYS A 540 16.34 8.41 10.75
CA LYS A 540 17.67 8.76 11.27
C LYS A 540 17.60 10.07 12.06
N ASP A 541 18.47 10.21 13.07
CA ASP A 541 18.54 11.44 13.88
C ASP A 541 19.32 12.54 13.16
N ASP A 542 20.41 12.16 12.49
CA ASP A 542 21.38 13.10 11.94
C ASP A 542 20.88 13.76 10.65
N LEU A 543 21.26 15.02 10.47
CA LEU A 543 21.18 15.70 9.20
C LEU A 543 22.33 15.23 8.29
N TYR A 544 22.00 14.87 7.05
CA TYR A 544 22.98 14.52 6.03
C TYR A 544 23.09 15.66 5.03
N THR A 545 24.20 16.41 5.06
CA THR A 545 24.42 17.57 4.19
C THR A 545 25.10 17.19 2.87
N PRO A 546 24.70 17.82 1.75
CA PRO A 546 25.35 17.58 0.46
C PRO A 546 26.75 18.22 0.42
N LYS A 547 27.65 17.66 -0.40
CA LYS A 547 28.99 18.21 -0.63
C LYS A 547 29.21 18.45 -2.12
N ILE A 548 29.63 19.66 -2.48
CA ILE A 548 30.08 20.04 -3.82
C ILE A 548 31.45 20.69 -3.67
N GLU A 549 32.42 20.19 -4.44
CA GLU A 549 33.79 20.71 -4.40
C GLU A 549 33.83 22.20 -4.76
N GLY A 550 34.57 22.99 -3.97
CA GLY A 550 34.70 24.44 -4.16
C GLY A 550 33.54 25.29 -3.64
N ALA A 551 32.42 24.70 -3.19
CA ALA A 551 31.24 25.48 -2.78
C ALA A 551 31.51 26.42 -1.59
N ASP A 552 32.29 25.98 -0.61
CA ASP A 552 32.62 26.79 0.58
C ASP A 552 33.46 28.02 0.22
N GLU A 553 34.44 27.84 -0.67
CA GLU A 553 35.31 28.91 -1.16
C GLU A 553 34.55 29.87 -2.10
N GLU A 554 33.71 29.33 -3.00
CA GLU A 554 32.85 30.12 -3.90
C GLU A 554 31.91 31.01 -3.08
N MET A 555 31.24 30.46 -2.07
CA MET A 555 30.36 31.22 -1.17
C MET A 555 31.10 32.35 -0.46
N ARG A 556 32.28 32.07 0.10
CA ARG A 556 33.11 33.09 0.74
C ARG A 556 33.51 34.18 -0.25
N SER A 557 34.02 33.82 -1.41
CA SER A 557 34.48 34.77 -2.43
C SER A 557 33.34 35.68 -2.91
N MET A 558 32.17 35.09 -3.18
CA MET A 558 30.98 35.83 -3.61
C MET A 558 30.50 36.83 -2.56
N SER A 559 30.35 36.41 -1.31
CA SER A 559 29.83 37.29 -0.26
C SER A 559 30.77 38.47 0.02
N TYR A 560 32.08 38.22 0.12
CA TYR A 560 33.06 39.29 0.30
C TYR A 560 33.17 40.21 -0.93
N GLY A 561 33.14 39.64 -2.13
CA GLY A 561 33.18 40.40 -3.38
C GLY A 561 32.00 41.37 -3.49
N MET A 562 30.78 40.89 -3.23
CA MET A 562 29.58 41.72 -3.24
C MET A 562 29.62 42.78 -2.13
N ALA A 563 29.98 42.40 -0.90
CA ALA A 563 30.08 43.34 0.21
C ALA A 563 31.05 44.48 -0.09
N ARG A 564 32.24 44.18 -0.66
CA ARG A 564 33.21 45.21 -1.04
C ARG A 564 32.69 46.14 -2.13
N SER A 565 31.89 45.63 -3.07
CA SER A 565 31.25 46.46 -4.10
C SER A 565 30.26 47.49 -3.53
N ILE A 566 29.67 47.21 -2.36
CA ILE A 566 28.66 48.06 -1.70
C ILE A 566 29.29 48.97 -0.63
N TYR A 567 30.12 48.41 0.25
CA TYR A 567 30.66 49.09 1.44
C TYR A 567 32.13 49.51 1.31
N GLY A 568 32.78 49.22 0.18
CA GLY A 568 34.18 49.55 -0.09
C GLY A 568 35.15 48.39 0.15
N ASP A 569 36.37 48.48 -0.38
CA ASP A 569 37.38 47.41 -0.26
C ASP A 569 37.79 47.18 1.20
N ASP A 570 37.96 48.27 1.96
CA ASP A 570 38.15 48.26 3.41
C ASP A 570 36.77 48.22 4.10
N LEU A 571 36.29 47.02 4.39
CA LEU A 571 34.95 46.82 4.96
C LEU A 571 34.83 47.47 6.36
N PRO A 572 33.70 48.12 6.67
CA PRO A 572 33.41 48.55 8.04
C PRO A 572 33.43 47.36 8.99
N GLY A 573 33.99 47.53 10.20
CA GLY A 573 34.15 46.42 11.15
C GLY A 573 32.86 45.69 11.50
N ILE A 574 31.70 46.36 11.43
CA ILE A 574 30.38 45.72 11.62
C ILE A 574 30.02 44.74 10.49
N VAL A 575 30.41 45.06 9.25
CA VAL A 575 30.14 44.25 8.05
C VAL A 575 31.08 43.04 8.04
N GLU A 576 32.38 43.27 8.28
CA GLU A 576 33.38 42.20 8.31
C GLU A 576 33.09 41.19 9.44
N ALA A 577 32.83 41.67 10.66
CA ALA A 577 32.48 40.80 11.79
C ALA A 577 31.20 39.99 11.53
N ARG A 578 30.21 40.57 10.83
CA ARG A 578 28.98 39.86 10.46
C ARG A 578 29.28 38.75 9.44
N LEU A 579 30.03 39.04 8.38
CA LEU A 579 30.38 38.06 7.34
C LEU A 579 31.20 36.91 7.90
N GLU A 580 32.22 37.17 8.73
CA GLU A 580 33.05 36.13 9.33
C GLU A 580 32.22 35.17 10.20
N LYS A 581 31.39 35.74 11.07
CA LYS A 581 30.51 34.97 11.97
C LYS A 581 29.55 34.08 11.19
N GLU A 582 28.85 34.66 10.21
CA GLU A 582 27.85 33.93 9.43
C GLU A 582 28.48 32.87 8.53
N LEU A 583 29.53 33.20 7.76
CA LEU A 583 30.19 32.25 6.87
C LEU A 583 30.78 31.08 7.64
N LYS A 584 31.39 31.33 8.81
CA LYS A 584 31.89 30.26 9.68
C LYS A 584 30.75 29.32 10.07
N SER A 585 29.61 29.86 10.52
CA SER A 585 28.46 29.04 10.90
C SER A 585 27.86 28.27 9.72
N ILE A 586 27.72 28.90 8.55
CA ILE A 586 27.15 28.26 7.35
C ILE A 586 28.05 27.12 6.84
N ILE A 587 29.37 27.32 6.82
CA ILE A 587 30.35 26.33 6.34
C ILE A 587 30.51 25.19 7.36
N ASP A 588 30.74 25.51 8.63
CA ASP A 588 31.00 24.50 9.68
C ASP A 588 29.80 23.54 9.86
N ASN A 589 28.57 24.00 9.56
CA ASN A 589 27.35 23.18 9.60
C ASN A 589 26.94 22.61 8.22
N GLY A 590 27.72 22.81 7.16
CA GLY A 590 27.51 22.18 5.85
C GLY A 590 26.36 22.76 5.01
N PHE A 591 25.98 24.03 5.23
CA PHE A 591 24.90 24.71 4.51
C PHE A 591 25.36 25.51 3.29
N ALA A 592 26.66 25.63 3.03
CA ALA A 592 27.18 26.40 1.89
C ALA A 592 26.63 25.93 0.54
N VAL A 593 26.47 24.61 0.35
CA VAL A 593 25.93 24.03 -0.88
C VAL A 593 24.50 24.48 -1.16
N ILE A 594 23.63 24.50 -0.14
CA ILE A 594 22.23 24.92 -0.34
C ILE A 594 22.12 26.43 -0.59
N TYR A 595 23.00 27.25 0.00
CA TYR A 595 23.11 28.67 -0.32
C TYR A 595 23.53 28.87 -1.78
N LEU A 596 24.56 28.16 -2.22
CA LEU A 596 25.07 28.27 -3.58
C LEU A 596 24.04 27.85 -4.63
N ILE A 597 23.32 26.75 -4.38
CA ILE A 597 22.22 26.31 -5.25
C ILE A 597 21.11 27.38 -5.28
N SER A 598 20.74 27.92 -4.12
CA SER A 598 19.71 28.97 -4.02
C SER A 598 20.11 30.22 -4.81
N HIS A 599 21.36 30.68 -4.71
CA HIS A 599 21.88 31.77 -5.53
C HIS A 599 21.74 31.48 -7.03
N LYS A 600 22.19 30.30 -7.48
CA LYS A 600 22.11 29.92 -8.90
C LYS A 600 20.67 29.86 -9.41
N LEU A 601 19.71 29.49 -8.55
CA LEU A 601 18.29 29.51 -8.90
C LEU A 601 17.73 30.92 -9.04
N VAL A 602 18.03 31.82 -8.09
CA VAL A 602 17.60 33.22 -8.17
C VAL A 602 18.20 33.89 -9.39
N LYS A 603 19.52 33.76 -9.59
CA LYS A 603 20.22 34.33 -10.74
C LYS A 603 19.63 33.85 -12.07
N LYS A 604 19.41 32.53 -12.21
CA LYS A 604 18.80 31.99 -13.42
C LYS A 604 17.39 32.57 -13.65
N SER A 605 16.57 32.68 -12.61
CA SER A 605 15.24 33.26 -12.71
C SER A 605 15.29 34.67 -13.25
N LEU A 606 16.20 35.49 -12.72
CA LEU A 606 16.41 36.87 -13.16
C LEU A 606 16.89 36.93 -14.62
N ASP A 607 17.86 36.09 -15.00
CA ASP A 607 18.36 35.99 -16.38
C ASP A 607 17.26 35.59 -17.38
N ASP A 608 16.31 34.75 -16.94
CA ASP A 608 15.13 34.35 -17.72
C ASP A 608 13.99 35.39 -17.68
N GLY A 609 14.16 36.52 -16.96
CA GLY A 609 13.20 37.62 -16.91
C GLY A 609 12.17 37.55 -15.78
N TYR A 610 12.33 36.66 -14.81
CA TYR A 610 11.42 36.46 -13.68
C TYR A 610 12.06 36.87 -12.35
N LEU A 611 11.50 37.91 -11.72
CA LEU A 611 11.88 38.33 -10.37
C LEU A 611 11.49 37.26 -9.32
N VAL A 612 12.30 37.15 -8.27
CA VAL A 612 12.10 36.21 -7.17
C VAL A 612 11.85 36.98 -5.89
N GLY A 613 10.73 36.70 -5.22
CA GLY A 613 10.43 37.31 -3.93
C GLY A 613 11.19 36.64 -2.78
N SER A 614 11.71 37.44 -1.87
CA SER A 614 12.34 36.97 -0.63
C SER A 614 11.28 36.44 0.35
N ARG A 615 11.58 35.35 1.08
CA ARG A 615 10.66 34.76 2.07
C ARG A 615 11.42 34.05 3.20
N GLY A 616 10.75 33.88 4.34
CA GLY A 616 11.22 33.01 5.41
C GLY A 616 12.38 33.59 6.21
N SER A 617 13.03 32.75 7.03
CA SER A 617 14.10 33.19 7.92
C SER A 617 15.44 33.47 7.24
N VAL A 618 15.60 33.16 5.94
CA VAL A 618 16.86 33.41 5.22
C VAL A 618 17.19 34.91 5.13
N GLY A 619 16.17 35.78 5.21
CA GLY A 619 16.34 37.24 5.32
C GLY A 619 17.10 37.71 6.56
N SER A 620 17.31 36.84 7.56
CA SER A 620 18.15 37.11 8.73
C SER A 620 19.66 36.94 8.45
N SER A 621 20.06 36.38 7.31
CA SER A 621 21.46 36.16 6.94
C SER A 621 21.98 37.24 6.00
N PHE A 622 23.02 37.96 6.44
CA PHE A 622 23.73 38.94 5.61
C PHE A 622 24.50 38.26 4.48
N VAL A 623 25.01 37.04 4.69
CA VAL A 623 25.59 36.22 3.63
C VAL A 623 24.57 35.98 2.52
N ALA A 624 23.32 35.67 2.86
CA ALA A 624 22.24 35.51 1.87
C ALA A 624 21.97 36.80 1.09
N THR A 625 22.01 37.97 1.74
CA THR A 625 21.92 39.28 1.06
C THR A 625 23.06 39.46 0.07
N MET A 626 24.30 39.17 0.48
CA MET A 626 25.49 39.34 -0.35
C MET A 626 25.62 38.31 -1.47
N THR A 627 24.90 37.19 -1.39
CA THR A 627 24.76 36.24 -2.50
C THR A 627 23.43 36.38 -3.24
N GLU A 628 22.72 37.49 -3.06
CA GLU A 628 21.49 37.81 -3.80
C GLU A 628 20.39 36.73 -3.69
N ILE A 629 20.38 35.97 -2.59
CA ILE A 629 19.32 35.00 -2.29
C ILE A 629 18.10 35.72 -1.72
N THR A 630 18.33 36.82 -1.00
CA THR A 630 17.32 37.66 -0.37
C THR A 630 17.65 39.14 -0.59
N GLU A 631 16.63 39.96 -0.74
CA GLU A 631 16.73 41.41 -0.83
C GLU A 631 16.75 42.07 0.56
N VAL A 632 16.41 41.32 1.61
CA VAL A 632 16.42 41.79 3.00
C VAL A 632 17.87 41.91 3.48
N ASN A 633 18.25 43.10 3.94
CA ASN A 633 19.55 43.35 4.56
C ASN A 633 19.43 43.36 6.10
N PRO A 634 19.98 42.37 6.82
CA PRO A 634 19.77 42.22 8.25
C PRO A 634 20.72 43.05 9.12
N LEU A 635 21.60 43.86 8.54
CA LEU A 635 22.43 44.77 9.32
C LEU A 635 21.57 45.84 10.03
N PRO A 636 22.11 46.52 11.06
CA PRO A 636 21.43 47.67 11.65
C PRO A 636 21.14 48.75 10.62
N PRO A 637 20.14 49.63 10.85
CA PRO A 637 19.82 50.75 9.98
C PRO A 637 21.06 51.56 9.60
N HIS A 638 21.25 51.85 8.32
CA HIS A 638 22.42 52.57 7.86
C HIS A 638 22.20 53.33 6.55
N TYR A 639 23.05 54.33 6.34
CA TYR A 639 23.27 54.94 5.03
C TYR A 639 24.49 54.30 4.36
N VAL A 640 24.45 54.16 3.03
CA VAL A 640 25.63 53.79 2.22
C VAL A 640 25.67 54.58 0.91
N CYS A 641 26.81 55.19 0.61
CA CYS A 641 26.96 56.00 -0.60
C CYS A 641 27.22 55.09 -1.80
N PRO A 642 26.39 55.13 -2.86
CA PRO A 642 26.61 54.27 -4.02
C PRO A 642 27.90 54.60 -4.78
N LYS A 643 28.42 55.83 -4.64
CA LYS A 643 29.64 56.30 -5.32
C LYS A 643 30.91 56.10 -4.48
N CYS A 644 31.01 56.80 -3.34
CA CYS A 644 32.24 56.79 -2.52
C CYS A 644 32.24 55.73 -1.41
N LYS A 645 31.20 54.87 -1.34
CA LYS A 645 31.10 53.71 -0.45
C LYS A 645 31.09 53.99 1.06
N LYS A 646 31.19 55.26 1.47
CA LYS A 646 31.05 55.69 2.86
C LYS A 646 29.72 55.22 3.44
N SER A 647 29.76 54.68 4.65
CA SER A 647 28.59 54.17 5.37
C SER A 647 28.49 54.74 6.78
N GLU A 648 27.26 54.87 7.28
CA GLU A 648 26.93 55.37 8.63
C GLU A 648 25.87 54.45 9.24
N PHE A 649 26.19 53.75 10.33
CA PHE A 649 25.33 52.76 10.99
C PHE A 649 24.75 53.29 12.31
N PHE A 650 23.50 52.91 12.60
CA PHE A 650 22.77 53.29 13.82
C PHE A 650 22.45 52.03 14.64
N ASN A 651 23.17 51.86 15.76
CA ASN A 651 23.08 50.67 16.62
C ASN A 651 22.49 50.98 18.01
N ASP A 652 21.96 52.19 18.22
CA ASP A 652 21.39 52.63 19.49
C ASP A 652 19.92 52.23 19.68
N GLY A 653 19.33 51.56 18.66
CA GLY A 653 17.93 51.13 18.65
C GLY A 653 16.94 52.29 18.49
N SER A 654 17.42 53.51 18.20
CA SER A 654 16.57 54.68 18.00
C SER A 654 15.78 54.62 16.69
N VAL A 655 16.28 53.87 15.71
CA VAL A 655 15.67 53.65 14.39
C VAL A 655 15.39 52.16 14.24
N GLY A 656 14.17 51.81 13.85
CA GLY A 656 13.77 50.41 13.65
C GLY A 656 14.23 49.81 12.32
N SER A 657 14.18 50.59 11.24
CA SER A 657 14.59 50.16 9.90
C SER A 657 15.29 51.30 9.16
N GLY A 658 16.30 50.98 8.36
CA GLY A 658 16.97 51.93 7.48
C GLY A 658 16.02 52.58 6.47
N PHE A 659 14.90 51.93 6.14
CA PHE A 659 13.89 52.54 5.28
C PHE A 659 13.18 53.73 5.94
N ASP A 660 13.15 53.79 7.27
CA ASP A 660 12.56 54.89 8.04
C ASP A 660 13.52 56.09 8.17
N LEU A 661 14.79 55.93 7.81
CA LEU A 661 15.75 57.02 7.81
C LEU A 661 15.31 58.11 6.82
N PRO A 662 15.43 59.40 7.17
CA PRO A 662 15.15 60.47 6.24
C PRO A 662 16.12 60.42 5.06
N ASP A 663 15.74 61.01 3.94
CA ASP A 663 16.67 61.14 2.84
C ASP A 663 17.85 62.07 3.20
N LYS A 664 19.07 61.65 2.88
CA LYS A 664 20.32 62.36 3.20
C LYS A 664 21.28 62.28 2.01
N ASP A 665 22.05 63.35 1.79
CA ASP A 665 23.14 63.35 0.79
C ASP A 665 24.47 63.01 1.46
N CYS A 666 25.35 62.34 0.73
CA CYS A 666 26.67 61.97 1.23
C CYS A 666 27.51 63.24 1.45
N PRO A 667 28.04 63.47 2.67
CA PRO A 667 28.79 64.68 2.99
C PRO A 667 30.11 64.78 2.19
N ASP A 668 30.64 63.66 1.71
CA ASP A 668 31.97 63.63 1.08
C ASP A 668 31.90 63.83 -0.45
N CYS A 669 30.81 63.40 -1.10
CA CYS A 669 30.70 63.45 -2.56
C CYS A 669 29.38 64.03 -3.09
N GLY A 670 28.47 64.44 -2.22
CA GLY A 670 27.19 65.08 -2.55
C GLY A 670 26.14 64.15 -3.18
N ILE A 671 26.43 62.87 -3.39
CA ILE A 671 25.49 61.91 -3.94
C ILE A 671 24.49 61.47 -2.86
N ARG A 672 23.20 61.42 -3.20
CA ARG A 672 22.13 60.88 -2.34
C ARG A 672 22.49 59.50 -1.80
N TYR A 673 22.40 59.33 -0.48
CA TYR A 673 22.63 58.03 0.16
C TYR A 673 21.56 57.02 -0.22
N LYS A 674 21.94 55.74 -0.32
CA LYS A 674 20.99 54.63 -0.15
C LYS A 674 20.79 54.37 1.33
N LYS A 675 19.61 53.87 1.69
CA LYS A 675 19.19 53.60 3.07
C LYS A 675 18.76 52.15 3.15
N ASP A 676 19.26 51.41 4.14
CA ASP A 676 19.01 49.98 4.25
C ASP A 676 19.29 49.47 5.69
N GLY A 677 19.00 48.19 5.94
CA GLY A 677 19.25 47.53 7.23
C GLY A 677 18.00 47.45 8.10
N HIS A 678 17.68 46.25 8.61
CA HIS A 678 16.47 45.97 9.39
C HIS A 678 16.75 45.37 10.78
N ASP A 679 18.02 45.39 11.20
CA ASP A 679 18.48 44.90 12.51
C ASP A 679 17.99 43.50 12.89
N ILE A 680 18.20 42.54 11.97
CA ILE A 680 17.70 41.17 12.14
C ILE A 680 18.84 40.26 12.62
N PRO A 681 18.66 39.55 13.76
CA PRO A 681 19.69 38.66 14.28
C PRO A 681 19.79 37.37 13.45
N PHE A 682 21.02 37.00 13.06
CA PHE A 682 21.33 35.81 12.27
C PHE A 682 20.83 34.51 12.92
N GLU A 683 20.85 34.44 14.24
CA GLU A 683 20.46 33.27 15.03
C GLU A 683 18.98 32.90 14.87
N THR A 684 18.15 33.79 14.33
CA THR A 684 16.78 33.46 13.91
C THR A 684 16.77 32.36 12.83
N PHE A 685 17.80 32.34 11.99
CA PHE A 685 17.97 31.36 10.92
C PHE A 685 18.55 30.04 11.45
N LEU A 686 19.80 30.05 11.94
CA LEU A 686 20.57 28.85 12.29
C LEU A 686 20.63 28.51 13.79
N GLY A 687 20.00 29.31 14.65
CA GLY A 687 20.18 29.21 16.10
C GLY A 687 21.58 29.63 16.54
N PHE A 688 21.87 29.45 17.83
CA PHE A 688 23.18 29.81 18.41
C PHE A 688 24.22 28.69 18.25
N LYS A 689 23.76 27.43 18.13
CA LYS A 689 24.61 26.24 18.10
C LYS A 689 24.60 25.49 16.76
N GLY A 690 23.86 25.97 15.75
CA GLY A 690 23.67 25.24 14.49
C GLY A 690 22.77 24.00 14.64
N ASP A 691 22.06 23.89 15.76
CA ASP A 691 21.16 22.78 16.10
C ASP A 691 19.80 22.85 15.38
N LYS A 692 19.48 24.01 14.82
CA LYS A 692 18.34 24.19 13.93
C LYS A 692 18.78 23.89 12.50
N VAL A 693 18.05 23.00 11.82
CA VAL A 693 18.18 22.79 10.37
C VAL A 693 17.22 23.76 9.67
N PRO A 694 17.70 24.82 9.00
CA PRO A 694 16.82 25.78 8.36
C PRO A 694 16.53 25.40 6.90
N ASP A 695 15.39 25.86 6.42
CA ASP A 695 15.00 25.90 5.01
C ASP A 695 15.32 27.26 4.38
N ILE A 696 15.56 27.27 3.06
CA ILE A 696 15.69 28.50 2.26
C ILE A 696 14.43 28.62 1.41
N ASP A 697 13.59 29.60 1.73
CA ASP A 697 12.35 29.86 1.03
C ASP A 697 12.54 30.89 -0.10
N LEU A 698 12.19 30.50 -1.32
CA LEU A 698 12.22 31.37 -2.51
C LEU A 698 10.83 31.42 -3.15
N ASN A 699 10.28 32.63 -3.33
CA ASN A 699 9.00 32.82 -4.02
C ASN A 699 9.23 33.12 -5.51
N PHE A 700 9.29 32.07 -6.32
CA PHE A 700 9.25 32.22 -7.78
C PHE A 700 7.84 32.59 -8.27
N SER A 701 7.76 33.25 -9.43
CA SER A 701 6.47 33.40 -10.14
C SER A 701 5.82 32.03 -10.37
N GLY A 702 4.49 31.94 -10.25
CA GLY A 702 3.75 30.72 -10.53
C GLY A 702 3.95 30.21 -11.95
N GLU A 703 4.18 31.11 -12.91
CA GLU A 703 4.51 30.77 -14.31
C GLU A 703 5.89 30.10 -14.44
N TYR A 704 6.81 30.38 -13.52
CA TYR A 704 8.22 29.97 -13.56
C TYR A 704 8.56 28.87 -12.54
N GLN A 705 7.60 28.49 -11.69
CA GLN A 705 7.78 27.49 -10.63
C GLN A 705 8.18 26.09 -11.15
N HIS A 706 8.14 25.84 -12.46
CA HIS A 706 8.68 24.63 -13.09
C HIS A 706 10.23 24.58 -13.12
N VAL A 707 10.94 25.62 -12.63
CA VAL A 707 12.40 25.62 -12.43
C VAL A 707 12.92 24.51 -11.51
N HIS A 708 12.06 23.79 -10.81
CA HIS A 708 12.42 22.53 -10.14
C HIS A 708 13.19 21.58 -11.09
N ILE A 709 12.91 21.59 -12.40
CA ILE A 709 13.64 20.81 -13.42
C ILE A 709 15.11 21.27 -13.57
N THR A 710 15.40 22.55 -13.36
CA THR A 710 16.76 23.10 -13.39
C THR A 710 17.58 22.62 -12.18
N ILE A 711 16.98 22.50 -11.00
CA ILE A 711 17.67 21.99 -9.80
C ILE A 711 18.17 20.56 -10.02
N GLN A 712 17.41 19.73 -10.76
CA GLN A 712 17.83 18.37 -11.12
C GLN A 712 19.12 18.34 -11.97
N LYS A 713 19.40 19.39 -12.74
CA LYS A 713 20.65 19.50 -13.52
C LYS A 713 21.86 19.77 -12.62
N TYR A 714 21.68 20.54 -11.54
CA TYR A 714 22.76 20.86 -10.60
C TYR A 714 23.09 19.72 -9.63
N CYS A 715 22.09 18.93 -9.22
CA CYS A 715 22.28 17.87 -8.21
C CYS A 715 22.40 16.44 -8.77
N SER A 716 22.39 16.28 -10.10
CA SER A 716 22.13 15.01 -10.81
C SER A 716 20.75 14.42 -10.47
N GLY A 717 19.95 14.08 -11.48
CA GLY A 717 18.51 13.80 -11.32
C GLY A 717 18.09 12.67 -10.36
N ARG A 718 19.02 11.92 -9.76
CA ARG A 718 18.76 10.88 -8.76
C ARG A 718 18.86 11.33 -7.30
N ASN A 719 19.34 12.55 -7.04
CA ASN A 719 19.59 13.06 -5.68
C ASN A 719 18.55 14.10 -5.21
N MET A 720 17.48 14.32 -5.98
CA MET A 720 16.46 15.30 -5.64
C MET A 720 15.06 14.74 -5.86
N PHE A 721 14.20 14.89 -4.85
CA PHE A 721 12.82 14.43 -4.86
C PHE A 721 11.90 15.58 -4.43
N THR A 722 10.70 15.64 -5.01
CA THR A 722 9.67 16.59 -4.56
C THR A 722 9.02 16.06 -3.29
N ALA A 723 9.00 16.87 -2.23
CA ALA A 723 8.22 16.55 -1.04
C ALA A 723 6.75 16.38 -1.43
N ARG A 724 6.14 15.26 -1.04
CA ARG A 724 4.74 14.96 -1.35
C ARG A 724 3.87 15.18 -0.13
N GLU A 725 2.70 15.77 -0.36
CA GLU A 725 1.67 15.93 0.64
C GLU A 725 0.73 14.72 0.65
N ARG A 726 0.17 14.44 1.83
CA ARG A 726 -0.92 13.48 1.99
C ARG A 726 -2.21 14.22 2.22
N LEU A 727 -3.19 13.95 1.37
CA LEU A 727 -4.56 14.42 1.55
C LEU A 727 -5.27 13.49 2.53
N ALA A 728 -5.67 14.04 3.68
CA ALA A 728 -6.53 13.37 4.64
C ALA A 728 -7.95 13.94 4.56
N LEU A 729 -8.96 13.13 4.93
CA LEU A 729 -10.32 13.62 5.10
C LEU A 729 -10.36 14.63 6.25
N SER A 730 -10.36 15.92 5.91
CA SER A 730 -10.55 17.01 6.88
C SER A 730 -12.02 17.19 7.19
N GLN A 731 -12.37 17.50 8.44
CA GLN A 731 -13.71 18.05 8.74
C GLN A 731 -13.91 19.32 7.92
N ILE A 732 -14.78 19.27 6.91
CA ILE A 732 -15.25 20.47 6.22
C ILE A 732 -16.12 21.23 7.22
N ARG A 733 -15.50 22.10 8.02
CA ARG A 733 -16.22 23.19 8.71
C ARG A 733 -16.50 24.29 7.70
N ARG A 734 -17.37 24.02 6.72
CA ARG A 734 -18.12 25.11 6.10
C ARG A 734 -19.35 25.33 6.98
N PRO A 735 -19.55 26.52 7.57
CA PRO A 735 -20.91 26.93 7.83
C PRO A 735 -21.57 26.95 6.46
N MET A 736 -22.56 26.09 6.24
CA MET A 736 -23.56 26.42 5.24
C MET A 736 -24.18 27.73 5.73
N GLY A 737 -23.68 28.85 5.20
CA GLY A 737 -24.40 30.10 5.27
C GLY A 737 -25.78 29.85 4.68
N MET A 738 -26.80 30.21 5.46
CA MET A 738 -28.20 30.22 5.02
C MET A 738 -28.36 31.00 3.72
#